data_AF-A0A450SUT9-F1
#
_entry.id   AF-A0A450SUT9-F1
#
_cell.length_a   1.000
_cell.length_b   1.000
_cell.length_c   1.000
_cell.angle_alpha   90.00
_cell.angle_beta   90.00
_cell.angle_gamma   90.00
#
_symmetry.space_group_name_H-M   'P 1'
#
loop_
_entity.id
_entity.type
_entity.pdbx_description
1 polymer ?
#
loop_
_entity_poly.entity_id
_entity_poly.type
_entity_poly.pdbx_seq_one_letter_code
_entity_poly.pdbx_strand_id
1 'polypeptide(L)'
;MTGPPLPIITRPRHLLAMLGISLSLVIAPALAAIAADTKGVQVVTRQGRELLRYGASHALLIGVSDYGWRSGWHDLDAVPGELDRVGEALKAVGFQEIVRVDDPDEDRLRDAFEDFKDKYGFDRNNRLLFFFSGHGYTDSDGAGYLVPSDAPDPRKDRQGFFSKALPMSQILAWAKQIKARHALFLFDSCFSGSVFRERSLPKEPPHITKLTARRVRQFITAGSANEPVPARSTFTPVFADAILHGKGDLNGDGYVTGMELGVHLEAEVPKYVAQTPQFGKIDEYDLAQGDFVFVLEKPDPVLRDASGGRGQTSGGWGPAPLARAPSDTVDPVELKFWDSVEKSDDPDLYRAYLEQYPKGSFAALARIKLRKLASSSRQGMPGPSARDGENKAMPGPSARDGNTPMPGPSARDGENKGMPGPSARDGKKKPPDPPPAPTTGKLIVRSNVSGDRVFIDGKAMGATGPAAHILSPGEHEIRVEKEGFKTFKAKIHLVVGEEETVRARLERDVPSHGQGFRDRLRDGSQGPEMVSIRGGCFQMGSPDSEKGRDDNERRHRVCVEGFGLGKTEVTFAEYDRFARATRRKQPSDSGWGRGKRPVINVSWKDATAYAEWLSGQTGKEYRLPTEAEWEYAARAGTSSRYYWGTNEKSACAYANFCDTNCEFPWASSFCSDGYKNTAPVGSFRPNGFGLFDMSGNVWEWTCSLYKENYDGSEKRCTSKGGDGRRALRGGSWSSIPGRLRSSYRFRFNPNGAGNGTGFRLARDF
;
A
#
# COMPACT_ATOMS: atom_id res chain seq x y z
N MET A 1 -13.27 -82.61 37.18
CA MET A 1 -12.35 -83.69 37.62
C MET A 1 -10.95 -83.13 37.47
N THR A 2 -10.40 -82.46 38.48
CA THR A 2 -9.71 -82.94 39.72
C THR A 2 -8.20 -82.73 39.54
N GLY A 3 -7.63 -81.84 40.36
CA GLY A 3 -6.21 -81.45 40.42
C GLY A 3 -5.29 -82.55 40.98
N PRO A 4 -4.20 -82.27 41.75
CA PRO A 4 -3.76 -81.02 42.43
C PRO A 4 -2.21 -80.82 42.30
N PRO A 5 -1.40 -80.21 43.22
CA PRO A 5 -1.66 -79.37 44.40
C PRO A 5 -0.78 -78.07 44.55
N LEU A 6 -1.14 -77.23 45.54
CA LEU A 6 -0.41 -76.11 46.20
C LEU A 6 0.34 -76.63 47.46
N PRO A 7 1.32 -75.92 48.11
CA PRO A 7 1.06 -74.81 49.09
C PRO A 7 2.15 -73.68 49.11
N ILE A 8 1.87 -72.38 49.31
CA ILE A 8 1.62 -71.56 50.54
C ILE A 8 2.71 -71.69 51.65
N ILE A 9 3.33 -70.57 52.09
CA ILE A 9 3.44 -70.06 53.50
C ILE A 9 4.55 -68.97 53.71
N THR A 10 4.08 -67.78 54.13
CA THR A 10 4.57 -66.76 55.11
C THR A 10 5.82 -65.84 54.97
N ARG A 11 5.50 -64.53 55.14
CA ARG A 11 6.18 -63.30 55.66
C ARG A 11 7.10 -63.46 56.92
N PRO A 12 7.68 -62.40 57.58
CA PRO A 12 8.21 -61.03 57.23
C PRO A 12 9.51 -60.58 58.01
N ARG A 13 9.91 -59.29 57.85
CA ARG A 13 10.52 -58.31 58.82
C ARG A 13 12.04 -57.96 58.80
N HIS A 14 12.26 -56.64 58.63
CA HIS A 14 13.19 -55.66 59.24
C HIS A 14 14.70 -56.00 59.46
N LEU A 15 15.66 -55.31 58.82
CA LEU A 15 16.26 -53.98 59.12
C LEU A 15 17.53 -54.09 60.01
N LEU A 16 18.74 -53.99 59.43
CA LEU A 16 19.80 -53.01 59.79
C LEU A 16 21.14 -53.26 59.06
N ALA A 17 21.70 -52.13 58.59
CA ALA A 17 23.07 -51.76 58.22
C ALA A 17 24.24 -52.77 58.23
N MET A 18 25.05 -52.72 57.17
CA MET A 18 26.51 -52.89 57.23
C MET A 18 27.17 -52.02 56.15
N LEU A 19 28.17 -51.26 56.59
CA LEU A 19 29.19 -50.58 55.78
C LEU A 19 30.26 -51.63 55.42
N GLY A 20 30.70 -51.73 54.17
CA GLY A 20 31.74 -52.69 53.81
C GLY A 20 32.02 -52.79 52.32
N ILE A 21 33.01 -52.03 51.89
CA ILE A 21 33.62 -51.92 50.56
C ILE A 21 34.01 -53.30 49.99
N SER A 22 33.63 -53.61 48.74
CA SER A 22 34.57 -53.88 47.63
C SER A 22 33.92 -54.61 46.43
N LEU A 23 34.01 -53.96 45.27
CA LEU A 23 34.27 -54.52 43.94
C LEU A 23 33.31 -55.60 43.38
N SER A 24 32.36 -55.17 42.54
CA SER A 24 31.86 -55.98 41.42
C SER A 24 31.40 -55.08 40.28
N LEU A 25 32.04 -55.30 39.14
CA LEU A 25 31.77 -54.85 37.78
C LEU A 25 30.28 -54.56 37.48
N VAL A 26 29.89 -53.29 37.36
CA VAL A 26 28.72 -52.87 36.56
C VAL A 26 29.11 -51.61 35.80
N ILE A 27 28.86 -51.69 34.51
CA ILE A 27 28.95 -50.71 33.42
C ILE A 27 28.87 -49.24 33.88
N ALA A 28 29.84 -48.47 33.40
CA ALA A 28 30.09 -47.06 33.66
C ALA A 28 28.88 -46.12 33.45
N PRO A 29 28.86 -44.95 34.12
CA PRO A 29 27.72 -44.04 34.20
C PRO A 29 27.64 -43.15 32.96
N ALA A 30 26.47 -43.08 32.33
CA ALA A 30 26.13 -42.03 31.37
C ALA A 30 24.63 -41.72 31.48
N LEU A 31 24.21 -41.26 32.66
CA LEU A 31 22.94 -40.55 32.87
C LEU A 31 23.26 -39.17 33.46
N ALA A 32 24.16 -38.47 32.76
CA ALA A 32 24.39 -37.04 32.82
C ALA A 32 25.01 -36.67 31.46
N ALA A 33 24.46 -35.64 30.80
CA ALA A 33 24.56 -35.33 29.36
C ALA A 33 23.71 -36.28 28.51
N ILE A 34 22.52 -35.90 28.02
CA ILE A 34 22.27 -34.78 27.11
C ILE A 34 21.07 -33.96 27.62
N ALA A 35 21.34 -32.97 28.48
CA ALA A 35 20.59 -31.73 28.42
C ALA A 35 21.43 -30.80 27.53
N ALA A 36 21.24 -30.91 26.20
CA ALA A 36 21.72 -29.89 25.31
C ALA A 36 20.90 -28.63 25.63
N ASP A 37 21.56 -27.71 26.31
CA ASP A 37 21.13 -26.39 26.72
C ASP A 37 20.63 -25.60 25.50
N THR A 38 19.35 -25.74 25.15
CA THR A 38 18.72 -24.92 24.11
C THR A 38 18.40 -23.57 24.73
N LYS A 39 19.41 -22.68 24.68
CA LYS A 39 19.35 -21.25 25.00
C LYS A 39 18.39 -20.51 24.05
N GLY A 40 17.11 -20.85 24.11
CA GLY A 40 16.05 -20.17 23.38
C GLY A 40 15.87 -18.75 23.91
N VAL A 41 15.75 -17.78 23.00
CA VAL A 41 15.55 -16.37 23.36
C VAL A 41 14.12 -16.17 23.86
N GLN A 42 13.98 -15.72 25.11
CA GLN A 42 12.69 -15.49 25.76
C GLN A 42 12.25 -14.04 25.57
N VAL A 43 10.99 -13.86 25.21
CA VAL A 43 10.31 -12.56 25.18
C VAL A 43 9.28 -12.57 26.30
N VAL A 44 9.53 -11.75 27.32
CA VAL A 44 8.70 -11.58 28.52
C VAL A 44 8.08 -10.19 28.57
N THR A 45 6.87 -10.06 29.08
CA THR A 45 6.33 -8.73 29.42
C THR A 45 7.15 -8.07 30.54
N ARG A 46 7.02 -6.75 30.72
CA ARG A 46 7.54 -6.04 31.92
C ARG A 46 7.03 -6.63 33.26
N GLN A 47 5.93 -7.40 33.23
CA GLN A 47 5.35 -8.10 34.38
C GLN A 47 5.89 -9.54 34.56
N GLY A 48 6.92 -9.94 33.79
CA GLY A 48 7.55 -11.25 33.88
C GLY A 48 6.78 -12.39 33.22
N ARG A 49 5.69 -12.11 32.48
CA ARG A 49 4.93 -13.15 31.78
C ARG A 49 5.59 -13.47 30.44
N GLU A 50 5.98 -14.73 30.24
CA GLU A 50 6.47 -15.23 28.96
C GLU A 50 5.38 -15.08 27.88
N LEU A 51 5.73 -14.42 26.78
CA LEU A 51 4.87 -14.23 25.61
C LEU A 51 5.28 -15.16 24.47
N LEU A 52 6.58 -15.36 24.32
CA LEU A 52 7.17 -16.07 23.21
C LEU A 52 8.54 -16.59 23.62
N ARG A 53 8.87 -17.79 23.16
CA ARG A 53 10.22 -18.34 23.21
C ARG A 53 10.61 -18.80 21.82
N TYR A 54 11.73 -18.30 21.36
CA TYR A 54 12.35 -18.78 20.13
C TYR A 54 13.12 -20.07 20.44
N GLY A 55 13.06 -21.03 19.51
CA GLY A 55 13.91 -22.21 19.54
C GLY A 55 15.34 -21.80 19.20
N ALA A 56 15.60 -21.55 17.91
CA ALA A 56 16.86 -21.00 17.42
C ALA A 56 16.66 -19.73 16.57
N SER A 57 17.72 -18.94 16.46
CA SER A 57 17.77 -17.68 15.75
C SER A 57 18.89 -17.75 14.72
N HIS A 58 18.51 -17.78 13.45
CA HIS A 58 19.45 -17.93 12.34
C HIS A 58 19.41 -16.68 11.45
N ALA A 59 20.55 -16.29 10.92
CA ALA A 59 20.65 -15.20 9.95
C ALA A 59 21.40 -15.63 8.67
N LEU A 60 20.95 -15.13 7.53
CA LEU A 60 21.64 -15.17 6.25
C LEU A 60 22.09 -13.75 5.92
N LEU A 61 23.40 -13.55 5.77
CA LEU A 61 24.01 -12.29 5.36
C LEU A 61 24.62 -12.48 3.97
N ILE A 62 24.08 -11.77 2.99
CA ILE A 62 24.58 -11.77 1.62
C ILE A 62 25.13 -10.39 1.30
N GLY A 63 26.34 -10.34 0.76
CA GLY A 63 27.00 -9.11 0.35
C GLY A 63 27.54 -9.26 -1.05
N VAL A 64 27.27 -8.28 -1.91
CA VAL A 64 27.88 -8.20 -3.24
C VAL A 64 28.68 -6.89 -3.31
N SER A 65 29.99 -7.04 -3.31
CA SER A 65 30.98 -5.98 -3.27
C SER A 65 31.78 -5.88 -4.57
N ASP A 66 32.12 -7.00 -5.18
CA ASP A 66 32.84 -7.09 -6.46
C ASP A 66 31.88 -7.50 -7.58
N TYR A 67 31.60 -6.56 -8.49
CA TYR A 67 30.80 -6.80 -9.69
C TYR A 67 31.67 -6.95 -10.94
N GLY A 68 32.98 -6.74 -10.81
CA GLY A 68 33.93 -6.76 -11.90
C GLY A 68 33.73 -5.64 -12.93
N TRP A 69 34.85 -5.17 -13.50
CA TRP A 69 34.88 -4.04 -14.44
C TRP A 69 33.99 -4.17 -15.69
N ARG A 70 33.59 -5.39 -16.07
CA ARG A 70 32.77 -5.67 -17.27
C ARG A 70 31.27 -5.56 -17.04
N SER A 71 30.79 -5.71 -15.80
CA SER A 71 29.36 -5.76 -15.52
C SER A 71 28.68 -4.42 -15.78
N GLY A 72 29.38 -3.30 -15.56
CA GLY A 72 28.82 -1.96 -15.65
C GLY A 72 28.22 -1.44 -14.34
N TRP A 73 28.26 -2.25 -13.29
CA TRP A 73 27.98 -1.83 -11.91
C TRP A 73 29.25 -1.29 -11.26
N HIS A 74 29.11 -0.38 -10.30
CA HIS A 74 30.23 0.09 -9.48
C HIS A 74 30.44 -0.85 -8.30
N ASP A 75 31.70 -1.17 -7.99
CA ASP A 75 32.04 -1.99 -6.82
C ASP A 75 31.69 -1.26 -5.51
N LEU A 76 31.34 -2.03 -4.49
CA LEU A 76 30.86 -1.57 -3.19
C LEU A 76 31.79 -2.07 -2.08
N ASP A 77 33.03 -1.56 -2.07
CA ASP A 77 34.14 -2.00 -1.20
C ASP A 77 33.82 -1.99 0.31
N ALA A 78 32.80 -1.23 0.74
CA ALA A 78 32.39 -1.15 2.15
C ALA A 78 31.57 -2.35 2.63
N VAL A 79 30.93 -3.08 1.71
CA VAL A 79 29.96 -4.15 2.02
C VAL A 79 30.56 -5.24 2.93
N PRO A 80 31.80 -5.73 2.71
CA PRO A 80 32.32 -6.81 3.55
C PRO A 80 32.41 -6.43 5.04
N GLY A 81 32.89 -5.22 5.35
CA GLY A 81 33.00 -4.72 6.73
C GLY A 81 31.65 -4.32 7.33
N GLU A 82 30.70 -3.87 6.49
CA GLU A 82 29.32 -3.63 6.89
C GLU A 82 28.62 -4.93 7.34
N LEU A 83 28.84 -6.04 6.60
CA LEU A 83 28.34 -7.35 6.99
C LEU A 83 28.96 -7.88 8.30
N ASP A 84 30.24 -7.60 8.55
CA ASP A 84 30.87 -7.98 9.82
C ASP A 84 30.17 -7.30 11.00
N ARG A 85 29.92 -5.99 10.89
CA ARG A 85 29.20 -5.21 11.90
C ARG A 85 27.78 -5.73 12.13
N VAL A 86 27.06 -6.09 11.07
CA VAL A 86 25.74 -6.71 11.18
C VAL A 86 25.83 -8.06 11.90
N GLY A 87 26.80 -8.90 11.53
CA GLY A 87 27.04 -10.18 12.17
C GLY A 87 27.30 -10.06 13.67
N GLU A 88 28.12 -9.09 14.09
CA GLU A 88 28.37 -8.79 15.50
C GLU A 88 27.12 -8.32 16.24
N ALA A 89 26.37 -7.38 15.65
CA ALA A 89 25.13 -6.87 16.22
C ALA A 89 24.08 -7.97 16.41
N LEU A 90 23.96 -8.90 15.44
CA LEU A 90 23.03 -10.02 15.51
C LEU A 90 23.45 -11.05 16.57
N LYS A 91 24.73 -11.35 16.68
CA LYS A 91 25.25 -12.23 17.75
C LYS A 91 24.90 -11.66 19.14
N ALA A 92 25.07 -10.35 19.33
CA ALA A 92 24.78 -9.67 20.59
C ALA A 92 23.30 -9.76 21.02
N VAL A 93 22.37 -9.91 20.07
CA VAL A 93 20.93 -10.05 20.35
C VAL A 93 20.42 -11.50 20.18
N GLY A 94 21.34 -12.46 20.26
CA GLY A 94 21.03 -13.89 20.40
C GLY A 94 20.80 -14.64 19.09
N PHE A 95 21.44 -14.24 17.99
CA PHE A 95 21.55 -15.08 16.78
C PHE A 95 22.74 -16.03 16.91
N GLN A 96 22.47 -17.33 16.87
CA GLN A 96 23.50 -18.35 17.13
C GLN A 96 24.25 -18.74 15.86
N GLU A 97 23.56 -18.84 14.73
CA GLU A 97 24.14 -19.26 13.45
C GLU A 97 23.91 -18.18 12.38
N ILE A 98 25.01 -17.65 11.85
CA ILE A 98 25.02 -16.63 10.80
C ILE A 98 25.71 -17.23 9.58
N VAL A 99 24.95 -17.46 8.52
CA VAL A 99 25.46 -17.90 7.22
C VAL A 99 25.84 -16.66 6.43
N ARG A 100 27.11 -16.55 6.01
CA ARG A 100 27.62 -15.42 5.22
C ARG A 100 27.93 -15.89 3.80
N VAL A 101 27.50 -15.11 2.81
CA VAL A 101 27.75 -15.37 1.38
C VAL A 101 28.22 -14.08 0.72
N ASP A 102 29.50 -14.04 0.39
CA ASP A 102 30.15 -12.90 -0.27
C ASP A 102 30.25 -13.13 -1.79
N ASP A 103 29.94 -12.06 -2.53
CA ASP A 103 29.99 -11.92 -3.99
C ASP A 103 29.34 -13.06 -4.79
N PRO A 104 28.13 -13.52 -4.42
CA PRO A 104 27.47 -14.61 -5.15
C PRO A 104 27.12 -14.21 -6.59
N ASP A 105 27.35 -15.15 -7.51
CA ASP A 105 26.73 -15.16 -8.83
C ASP A 105 25.23 -15.54 -8.73
N GLU A 106 24.53 -15.60 -9.87
CA GLU A 106 23.10 -15.96 -9.90
C GLU A 106 22.78 -17.23 -9.10
N ASP A 107 23.48 -18.33 -9.39
CA ASP A 107 23.17 -19.65 -8.82
C ASP A 107 23.44 -19.63 -7.31
N ARG A 108 24.61 -19.13 -6.90
CA ARG A 108 24.97 -19.05 -5.48
C ARG A 108 24.07 -18.10 -4.71
N LEU A 109 23.56 -17.04 -5.33
CA LEU A 109 22.60 -16.12 -4.70
C LEU A 109 21.26 -16.83 -4.47
N ARG A 110 20.77 -17.55 -5.48
CA ARG A 110 19.51 -18.31 -5.41
C ARG A 110 19.61 -19.43 -4.36
N ASP A 111 20.68 -20.21 -4.42
CA ASP A 111 20.95 -21.33 -3.51
C ASP A 111 21.08 -20.83 -2.07
N ALA A 112 21.75 -19.70 -1.84
CA ALA A 112 21.87 -19.13 -0.50
C ALA A 112 20.51 -18.87 0.16
N PHE A 113 19.53 -18.32 -0.56
CA PHE A 113 18.18 -18.10 -0.05
C PHE A 113 17.42 -19.42 0.13
N GLU A 114 17.51 -20.32 -0.85
CA GLU A 114 16.77 -21.59 -0.86
C GLU A 114 17.29 -22.55 0.23
N ASP A 115 18.59 -22.79 0.29
CA ASP A 115 19.23 -23.64 1.28
C ASP A 115 18.99 -23.13 2.70
N PHE A 116 19.09 -21.82 2.91
CA PHE A 116 18.84 -21.24 4.23
C PHE A 116 17.36 -21.40 4.65
N LYS A 117 16.42 -21.15 3.72
CA LYS A 117 14.98 -21.42 3.93
C LYS A 117 14.76 -22.90 4.25
N ASP A 118 15.36 -23.81 3.50
CA ASP A 118 15.07 -25.24 3.61
C ASP A 118 15.70 -25.84 4.86
N LYS A 119 16.89 -25.36 5.24
CA LYS A 119 17.58 -25.78 6.45
C LYS A 119 16.90 -25.28 7.72
N TYR A 120 16.51 -24.00 7.79
CA TYR A 120 16.07 -23.38 9.06
C TYR A 120 14.60 -22.96 9.08
N GLY A 121 13.94 -22.89 7.92
CA GLY A 121 12.61 -22.30 7.75
C GLY A 121 11.45 -23.22 8.05
N PHE A 122 11.65 -24.53 8.19
CA PHE A 122 10.56 -25.47 8.50
C PHE A 122 10.30 -25.66 10.00
N ASP A 123 11.24 -25.33 10.88
CA ASP A 123 11.00 -25.32 12.32
C ASP A 123 10.20 -24.07 12.72
N ARG A 124 8.99 -24.31 13.26
CA ARG A 124 8.04 -23.27 13.67
C ARG A 124 8.52 -22.44 14.86
N ASN A 125 9.49 -22.90 15.63
CA ASN A 125 10.03 -22.17 16.78
C ASN A 125 11.17 -21.24 16.40
N ASN A 126 11.71 -21.36 15.18
CA ASN A 126 12.79 -20.51 14.73
C ASN A 126 12.33 -19.08 14.43
N ARG A 127 13.27 -18.14 14.57
CA ARG A 127 13.23 -16.84 13.89
C ARG A 127 14.36 -16.73 12.89
N LEU A 128 14.04 -16.23 11.70
CA LEU A 128 14.97 -16.11 10.59
C LEU A 128 15.18 -14.65 10.22
N LEU A 129 16.41 -14.30 9.90
CA LEU A 129 16.76 -13.00 9.35
C LEU A 129 17.50 -13.18 8.02
N PHE A 130 17.07 -12.45 7.01
CA PHE A 130 17.70 -12.38 5.70
C PHE A 130 18.19 -10.95 5.53
N PHE A 131 19.47 -10.77 5.29
CA PHE A 131 20.09 -9.48 5.05
C PHE A 131 20.83 -9.54 3.71
N PHE A 132 20.56 -8.57 2.85
CA PHE A 132 21.27 -8.39 1.58
C PHE A 132 21.82 -6.98 1.51
N SER A 133 23.08 -6.84 1.10
CA SER A 133 23.70 -5.56 0.76
C SER A 133 24.37 -5.65 -0.60
N GLY A 134 24.06 -4.72 -1.49
CA GLY A 134 24.50 -4.74 -2.89
C GLY A 134 23.67 -3.81 -3.77
N HIS A 135 23.86 -3.90 -5.09
CA HIS A 135 22.98 -3.22 -6.04
C HIS A 135 21.59 -3.85 -6.09
N GLY A 136 20.60 -2.99 -6.27
CA GLY A 136 19.23 -3.35 -6.57
C GLY A 136 18.79 -2.66 -7.85
N TYR A 137 17.90 -3.29 -8.60
CA TYR A 137 17.31 -2.70 -9.79
C TYR A 137 15.79 -2.70 -9.70
N THR A 138 15.17 -1.64 -10.20
CA THR A 138 13.73 -1.54 -10.38
C THR A 138 13.43 -1.38 -11.87
N ASP A 139 12.59 -2.26 -12.42
CA ASP A 139 12.15 -2.14 -13.82
C ASP A 139 11.00 -1.13 -13.99
N SER A 140 10.73 -0.77 -15.24
CA SER A 140 9.70 0.23 -15.62
C SER A 140 8.28 -0.07 -15.12
N ASP A 141 7.98 -1.33 -14.82
CA ASP A 141 6.70 -1.78 -14.26
C ASP A 141 6.68 -1.78 -12.71
N GLY A 142 7.79 -1.39 -12.08
CA GLY A 142 7.98 -1.37 -10.63
C GLY A 142 8.46 -2.68 -10.01
N ALA A 143 8.81 -3.70 -10.82
CA ALA A 143 9.38 -4.94 -10.32
C ALA A 143 10.82 -4.75 -9.82
N GLY A 144 11.12 -5.22 -8.61
CA GLY A 144 12.45 -5.15 -7.99
C GLY A 144 13.28 -6.42 -8.17
N TYR A 145 14.61 -6.27 -8.30
CA TYR A 145 15.58 -7.35 -8.51
C TYR A 145 16.89 -7.17 -7.72
N LEU A 146 17.32 -8.19 -6.97
CA LEU A 146 18.68 -8.22 -6.41
C LEU A 146 19.69 -8.52 -7.52
N VAL A 147 20.80 -7.80 -7.53
CA VAL A 147 21.84 -7.93 -8.56
C VAL A 147 22.99 -8.79 -8.04
N PRO A 148 23.19 -10.03 -8.55
CA PRO A 148 24.36 -10.85 -8.26
C PRO A 148 25.63 -10.29 -8.92
N SER A 149 26.81 -10.78 -8.52
CA SER A 149 28.12 -10.29 -9.00
C SER A 149 28.31 -10.44 -10.51
N ASP A 150 27.63 -11.40 -11.15
CA ASP A 150 27.77 -11.73 -12.57
C ASP A 150 26.65 -11.18 -13.48
N ALA A 151 25.71 -10.40 -12.93
CA ALA A 151 24.63 -9.78 -13.68
C ALA A 151 25.11 -8.51 -14.42
N PRO A 152 24.90 -8.42 -15.75
CA PRO A 152 25.30 -7.23 -16.51
C PRO A 152 24.40 -6.03 -16.23
N ASP A 153 24.85 -4.82 -16.54
CA ASP A 153 24.03 -3.61 -16.50
C ASP A 153 22.86 -3.73 -17.50
N PRO A 154 21.59 -3.58 -17.07
CA PRO A 154 20.43 -3.73 -17.93
C PRO A 154 20.36 -2.70 -19.07
N ARG A 155 21.13 -1.60 -19.00
CA ARG A 155 21.28 -0.64 -20.10
C ARG A 155 22.15 -1.18 -21.24
N LYS A 156 23.03 -2.14 -20.95
CA LYS A 156 23.95 -2.77 -21.92
C LYS A 156 23.42 -4.11 -22.40
N ASP A 157 22.96 -4.94 -21.47
CA ASP A 157 22.41 -6.28 -21.74
C ASP A 157 21.19 -6.55 -20.87
N ARG A 158 20.03 -6.07 -21.35
CA ARG A 158 18.75 -6.22 -20.65
C ARG A 158 18.37 -7.70 -20.50
N GLN A 159 18.62 -8.53 -21.50
CA GLN A 159 18.21 -9.94 -21.47
C GLN A 159 19.08 -10.74 -20.50
N GLY A 160 20.41 -10.57 -20.56
CA GLY A 160 21.35 -11.21 -19.63
C GLY A 160 21.17 -10.74 -18.19
N PHE A 161 20.76 -9.48 -17.98
CA PHE A 161 20.39 -8.99 -16.65
C PHE A 161 19.19 -9.76 -16.10
N PHE A 162 18.07 -9.81 -16.81
CA PHE A 162 16.84 -10.44 -16.31
C PHE A 162 16.92 -11.97 -16.21
N SER A 163 17.83 -12.62 -16.95
CA SER A 163 18.07 -14.04 -16.74
C SER A 163 18.78 -14.31 -15.42
N LYS A 164 19.66 -13.41 -14.98
CA LYS A 164 20.54 -13.61 -13.81
C LYS A 164 20.06 -12.96 -12.52
N ALA A 165 19.42 -11.79 -12.62
CA ALA A 165 18.99 -11.04 -11.45
C ALA A 165 17.87 -11.77 -10.71
N LEU A 166 17.89 -11.74 -9.38
CA LEU A 166 16.91 -12.45 -8.55
C LEU A 166 15.68 -11.56 -8.30
N PRO A 167 14.50 -11.87 -8.87
CA PRO A 167 13.32 -11.03 -8.70
C PRO A 167 12.77 -11.10 -7.27
N MET A 168 12.34 -9.96 -6.74
CA MET A 168 11.71 -9.86 -5.42
C MET A 168 10.43 -10.71 -5.29
N SER A 169 9.74 -10.98 -6.41
CA SER A 169 8.57 -11.89 -6.43
C SER A 169 8.93 -13.32 -6.03
N GLN A 170 10.14 -13.78 -6.37
CA GLN A 170 10.65 -15.10 -5.95
C GLN A 170 10.94 -15.12 -4.45
N ILE A 171 11.55 -14.06 -3.91
CA ILE A 171 11.80 -13.92 -2.48
C ILE A 171 10.50 -13.92 -1.68
N LEU A 172 9.45 -13.26 -2.20
CA LEU A 172 8.11 -13.32 -1.61
C LEU A 172 7.51 -14.72 -1.65
N ALA A 173 7.69 -15.46 -2.75
CA ALA A 173 7.24 -16.83 -2.85
C ALA A 173 7.91 -17.70 -1.78
N TRP A 174 9.22 -17.59 -1.59
CA TRP A 174 9.95 -18.28 -0.53
C TRP A 174 9.50 -17.83 0.88
N ALA A 175 9.28 -16.54 1.11
CA ALA A 175 8.79 -16.03 2.38
C ALA A 175 7.43 -16.65 2.79
N LYS A 176 6.53 -16.90 1.83
CA LYS A 176 5.25 -17.58 2.04
C LYS A 176 5.43 -19.06 2.42
N GLN A 177 6.48 -19.71 1.95
CA GLN A 177 6.74 -21.13 2.20
C GLN A 177 7.31 -21.40 3.61
N ILE A 178 8.10 -20.47 4.16
CA ILE A 178 8.70 -20.56 5.49
C ILE A 178 7.62 -20.90 6.54
N LYS A 179 7.87 -21.88 7.40
CA LYS A 179 7.01 -22.26 8.55
C LYS A 179 7.46 -21.64 9.87
N ALA A 180 8.73 -21.24 9.98
CA ALA A 180 9.28 -20.48 11.10
C ALA A 180 8.37 -19.32 11.50
N ARG A 181 8.31 -19.03 12.80
CA ARG A 181 7.32 -18.09 13.34
C ARG A 181 7.54 -16.71 12.76
N HIS A 182 8.76 -16.20 12.89
CA HIS A 182 9.14 -14.88 12.43
C HIS A 182 10.21 -14.98 11.35
N ALA A 183 10.04 -14.23 10.27
CA ALA A 183 11.10 -13.98 9.30
C ALA A 183 11.16 -12.48 9.00
N LEU A 184 12.36 -11.91 9.06
CA LEU A 184 12.65 -10.53 8.71
C LEU A 184 13.60 -10.50 7.52
N PHE A 185 13.27 -9.70 6.51
CA PHE A 185 14.06 -9.48 5.31
C PHE A 185 14.49 -8.02 5.28
N LEU A 186 15.80 -7.79 5.21
CA LEU A 186 16.46 -6.48 5.22
C LEU A 186 17.26 -6.35 3.92
N PHE A 187 16.99 -5.30 3.15
CA PHE A 187 17.65 -5.05 1.87
C PHE A 187 18.31 -3.68 1.87
N ASP A 188 19.63 -3.67 1.97
CA ASP A 188 20.47 -2.50 1.77
C ASP A 188 20.79 -2.30 0.29
N SER A 189 19.74 -2.07 -0.51
CA SER A 189 19.80 -1.93 -1.96
C SER A 189 18.59 -1.16 -2.51
N CYS A 190 18.69 -0.62 -3.73
CA CYS A 190 17.65 0.22 -4.34
C CYS A 190 16.42 -0.60 -4.76
N PHE A 191 15.23 -0.31 -4.22
CA PHE A 191 13.98 -0.97 -4.64
C PHE A 191 12.74 -0.08 -4.60
N SER A 192 11.88 -0.19 -5.62
CA SER A 192 10.56 0.47 -5.65
C SER A 192 9.35 -0.39 -5.30
N GLY A 193 9.53 -1.69 -5.09
CA GLY A 193 8.43 -2.63 -5.30
C GLY A 193 7.22 -2.41 -4.39
N SER A 194 6.02 -2.40 -4.97
CA SER A 194 4.68 -2.35 -4.34
C SER A 194 4.32 -3.63 -3.55
N VAL A 195 5.32 -4.23 -2.92
CA VAL A 195 5.26 -5.56 -2.31
C VAL A 195 4.65 -5.50 -0.91
N PHE A 196 4.71 -4.32 -0.28
CA PHE A 196 4.37 -4.13 1.11
C PHE A 196 3.00 -3.49 1.25
N ARG A 197 2.25 -3.95 2.25
CA ARG A 197 1.16 -3.14 2.77
C ARG A 197 1.78 -2.03 3.62
N GLU A 198 2.00 -0.85 3.03
CA GLU A 198 2.34 0.35 3.80
C GLU A 198 1.16 0.61 4.74
N ARG A 199 1.30 0.21 6.01
CA ARG A 199 0.36 0.59 7.05
C ARG A 199 0.77 1.98 7.51
N SER A 200 -0.22 2.85 7.72
CA SER A 200 -0.02 4.10 8.44
C SER A 200 0.85 3.84 9.68
N LEU A 201 1.84 4.70 9.90
CA LEU A 201 2.73 4.62 11.06
C LEU A 201 1.88 4.36 12.31
N PRO A 202 2.29 3.42 13.19
CA PRO A 202 1.52 3.14 14.39
C PRO A 202 1.45 4.42 15.24
N LYS A 203 0.29 4.65 15.86
CA LYS A 203 0.01 5.85 16.68
C LYS A 203 1.01 6.05 17.81
N GLU A 204 1.53 4.93 18.32
CA GLU A 204 2.57 4.85 19.35
C GLU A 204 3.57 3.76 18.91
N PRO A 205 4.86 3.86 19.28
CA PRO A 205 5.79 2.76 19.09
C PRO A 205 5.26 1.47 19.75
N PRO A 206 5.15 0.35 19.01
CA PRO A 206 4.41 -0.81 19.49
C PRO A 206 5.09 -1.48 20.68
N HIS A 207 4.41 -1.51 21.82
CA HIS A 207 4.80 -2.36 22.94
C HIS A 207 4.71 -3.84 22.57
N ILE A 208 5.55 -4.66 23.20
CA ILE A 208 5.43 -6.10 23.11
C ILE A 208 4.06 -6.56 23.68
N THR A 209 3.27 -7.26 22.86
CA THR A 209 1.95 -7.80 23.23
C THR A 209 1.83 -9.30 22.93
N LYS A 210 0.69 -9.90 23.29
CA LYS A 210 0.35 -11.27 22.83
C LYS A 210 0.29 -11.40 21.30
N LEU A 211 0.02 -10.31 20.58
CA LEU A 211 -0.03 -10.34 19.11
C LEU A 211 1.37 -10.46 18.51
N THR A 212 2.39 -9.91 19.18
CA THR A 212 3.80 -10.00 18.76
C THR A 212 4.24 -11.45 18.54
N ALA A 213 3.71 -12.41 19.29
CA ALA A 213 4.04 -13.83 19.17
C ALA A 213 3.38 -14.56 17.97
N ARG A 214 2.54 -13.88 17.17
CA ARG A 214 1.92 -14.49 15.98
C ARG A 214 2.92 -14.55 14.82
N ARG A 215 2.58 -15.26 13.75
CA ARG A 215 3.50 -15.39 12.60
C ARG A 215 3.65 -14.06 11.86
N VAL A 216 4.87 -13.79 11.40
CA VAL A 216 5.19 -12.57 10.63
C VAL A 216 6.22 -12.81 9.54
N ARG A 217 6.02 -12.22 8.37
CA ARG A 217 7.03 -11.97 7.33
C ARG A 217 7.13 -10.47 7.15
N GLN A 218 8.26 -9.92 7.55
CA GLN A 218 8.49 -8.49 7.61
C GLN A 218 9.65 -8.13 6.71
N PHE A 219 9.54 -6.97 6.08
CA PHE A 219 10.47 -6.50 5.06
C PHE A 219 10.85 -5.06 5.37
N ILE A 220 12.13 -4.74 5.21
CA ILE A 220 12.67 -3.38 5.32
C ILE A 220 13.69 -3.18 4.19
N THR A 221 13.59 -2.08 3.44
CA THR A 221 14.53 -1.71 2.37
C THR A 221 15.19 -0.37 2.69
N ALA A 222 16.41 -0.15 2.21
CA ALA A 222 17.17 1.08 2.49
C ALA A 222 16.68 2.31 1.73
N GLY A 223 16.08 2.14 0.55
CA GLY A 223 15.58 3.25 -0.27
C GLY A 223 14.36 2.90 -1.10
N SER A 224 13.79 3.94 -1.73
CA SER A 224 12.69 3.84 -2.69
C SER A 224 13.17 3.65 -4.14
N ALA A 225 12.22 3.61 -5.09
CA ALA A 225 12.43 3.34 -6.51
C ALA A 225 13.60 4.03 -7.20
N ASN A 226 13.84 5.28 -6.82
CA ASN A 226 14.63 6.24 -7.56
C ASN A 226 15.81 6.77 -6.75
N GLU A 227 16.12 6.15 -5.61
CA GLU A 227 17.17 6.60 -4.70
C GLU A 227 18.37 5.64 -4.79
N PRO A 228 19.52 6.07 -5.36
CA PRO A 228 20.71 5.24 -5.42
C PRO A 228 21.25 4.94 -4.01
N VAL A 229 21.74 3.72 -3.78
CA VAL A 229 22.47 3.39 -2.56
C VAL A 229 23.89 3.96 -2.68
N PRO A 230 24.33 4.79 -1.71
CA PRO A 230 25.69 5.31 -1.73
C PRO A 230 26.71 4.17 -1.56
N ALA A 231 27.91 4.34 -2.12
CA ALA A 231 29.00 3.35 -2.03
C ALA A 231 29.42 3.01 -0.58
N ARG A 232 29.00 3.80 0.41
CA ARG A 232 29.07 3.49 1.84
C ARG A 232 27.66 3.58 2.40
N SER A 233 27.17 2.49 2.99
CA SER A 233 25.82 2.43 3.52
C SER A 233 25.67 3.30 4.76
N THR A 234 24.60 4.08 4.81
CA THR A 234 24.10 4.67 6.06
C THR A 234 23.08 3.74 6.72
N PHE A 235 22.38 2.93 5.94
CA PHE A 235 21.36 2.02 6.43
C PHE A 235 21.95 0.96 7.37
N THR A 236 23.02 0.28 6.94
CA THR A 236 23.67 -0.79 7.68
C THR A 236 24.18 -0.37 9.06
N PRO A 237 24.96 0.71 9.22
CA PRO A 237 25.42 1.14 10.54
C PRO A 237 24.28 1.60 11.45
N VAL A 238 23.24 2.25 10.92
CA VAL A 238 22.05 2.64 11.70
C VAL A 238 21.28 1.41 12.17
N PHE A 239 21.10 0.41 11.31
CA PHE A 239 20.48 -0.87 11.67
C PHE A 239 21.26 -1.59 12.79
N ALA A 240 22.57 -1.74 12.62
CA ALA A 240 23.41 -2.38 13.63
C ALA A 240 23.32 -1.65 14.97
N ASP A 241 23.38 -0.31 14.97
CA ASP A 241 23.24 0.50 16.17
C ASP A 241 21.87 0.39 16.84
N ALA A 242 20.81 0.26 16.04
CA ALA A 242 19.45 0.14 16.54
C ALA A 242 19.29 -1.05 17.47
N ILE A 243 19.89 -2.20 17.11
CA ILE A 243 19.79 -3.44 17.88
C ILE A 243 20.95 -3.62 18.87
N LEU A 244 22.17 -3.18 18.55
CA LEU A 244 23.34 -3.36 19.41
C LEU A 244 23.36 -2.38 20.58
N HIS A 245 22.95 -1.13 20.33
CA HIS A 245 22.96 -0.06 21.33
C HIS A 245 21.55 0.31 21.80
N GLY A 246 20.54 -0.48 21.40
CA GLY A 246 19.15 -0.24 21.75
C GLY A 246 18.57 1.06 21.20
N LYS A 247 19.20 1.70 20.20
CA LYS A 247 18.66 2.96 19.62
C LYS A 247 17.31 2.74 18.92
N GLY A 248 17.00 1.50 18.56
CA GLY A 248 15.73 1.09 17.98
C GLY A 248 14.63 0.81 19.02
N ASP A 249 14.93 0.79 20.32
CA ASP A 249 13.93 0.59 21.38
C ASP A 249 13.27 1.94 21.68
N LEU A 250 12.26 2.28 20.88
CA LEU A 250 11.64 3.60 20.90
C LEU A 250 10.76 3.83 22.13
N ASN A 251 10.35 2.76 22.84
CA ASN A 251 9.52 2.83 24.03
C ASN A 251 10.24 2.40 25.34
N GLY A 252 11.50 1.99 25.24
CA GLY A 252 12.35 1.58 26.36
C GLY A 252 11.91 0.28 27.03
N ASP A 253 11.18 -0.62 26.36
CA ASP A 253 10.68 -1.86 26.97
C ASP A 253 11.72 -2.99 27.04
N GLY A 254 12.90 -2.78 26.44
CA GLY A 254 14.01 -3.71 26.35
C GLY A 254 13.96 -4.59 25.11
N TYR A 255 13.09 -4.25 24.15
CA TYR A 255 12.96 -4.95 22.88
C TYR A 255 13.05 -3.97 21.72
N VAL A 256 13.50 -4.48 20.57
CA VAL A 256 13.33 -3.77 19.29
C VAL A 256 12.44 -4.63 18.43
N THR A 257 11.21 -4.20 18.20
CA THR A 257 10.33 -4.86 17.23
C THR A 257 10.74 -4.52 15.81
N GLY A 258 10.35 -5.34 14.83
CA GLY A 258 10.59 -5.03 13.42
C GLY A 258 9.93 -3.72 13.01
N MET A 259 8.78 -3.39 13.62
CA MET A 259 8.09 -2.12 13.39
C MET A 259 8.86 -0.93 13.99
N GLU A 260 9.34 -1.03 15.22
CA GLU A 260 10.19 0.01 15.82
C GLU A 260 11.49 0.18 15.05
N LEU A 261 12.09 -0.92 14.60
CA LEU A 261 13.26 -0.89 13.75
C LEU A 261 12.98 -0.14 12.44
N GLY A 262 11.86 -0.43 11.77
CA GLY A 262 11.44 0.28 10.57
C GLY A 262 11.27 1.78 10.80
N VAL A 263 10.56 2.16 11.86
CA VAL A 263 10.35 3.57 12.25
C VAL A 263 11.68 4.26 12.56
N HIS A 264 12.58 3.59 13.28
CA HIS A 264 13.91 4.12 13.59
C HIS A 264 14.74 4.35 12.33
N LEU A 265 14.77 3.38 11.40
CA LEU A 265 15.51 3.48 10.15
C LEU A 265 14.96 4.60 9.25
N GLU A 266 13.63 4.68 9.06
CA GLU A 266 12.98 5.76 8.31
C GLU A 266 13.27 7.14 8.94
N ALA A 267 13.43 7.21 10.27
CA ALA A 267 13.77 8.44 11.00
C ALA A 267 15.25 8.84 10.88
N GLU A 268 16.18 7.90 11.02
CA GLU A 268 17.61 8.16 11.16
C GLU A 268 18.36 8.19 9.82
N VAL A 269 18.13 7.23 8.92
CA VAL A 269 18.89 7.11 7.66
C VAL A 269 18.82 8.38 6.81
N PRO A 270 17.63 9.01 6.61
CA PRO A 270 17.56 10.15 5.71
C PRO A 270 18.21 11.43 6.26
N LYS A 271 18.73 11.41 7.50
CA LYS A 271 19.50 12.53 8.06
C LYS A 271 20.89 12.65 7.46
N TYR A 272 21.43 11.54 6.94
CA TYR A 272 22.81 11.48 6.45
C TYR A 272 22.87 11.27 4.93
N VAL A 273 21.83 10.67 4.33
CA VAL A 273 21.78 10.34 2.90
C VAL A 273 20.39 10.56 2.32
N ALA A 274 20.30 10.78 1.00
CA ALA A 274 19.03 10.90 0.29
C ALA A 274 18.44 9.51 -0.01
N GLN A 275 18.17 8.74 1.04
CA GLN A 275 17.48 7.45 0.99
C GLN A 275 16.31 7.49 1.96
N THR A 276 15.19 6.90 1.57
CA THR A 276 13.97 6.83 2.38
C THR A 276 13.62 5.36 2.64
N PRO A 277 14.09 4.77 3.77
CA PRO A 277 13.79 3.39 4.08
C PRO A 277 12.29 3.10 4.06
N GLN A 278 11.93 1.96 3.46
CA GLN A 278 10.55 1.48 3.42
C GLN A 278 10.45 0.22 4.27
N PHE A 279 9.34 0.05 4.99
CA PHE A 279 9.12 -1.16 5.77
C PHE A 279 7.65 -1.57 5.79
N GLY A 280 7.42 -2.87 5.93
CA GLY A 280 6.07 -3.41 5.98
C GLY A 280 6.04 -4.92 6.17
N LYS A 281 4.83 -5.48 6.15
CA LYS A 281 4.59 -6.92 6.27
C LYS A 281 4.04 -7.46 4.95
N ILE A 282 4.26 -8.75 4.70
CA ILE A 282 3.72 -9.42 3.52
C ILE A 282 2.19 -9.26 3.44
N ASP A 283 1.64 -9.17 2.24
CA ASP A 283 0.19 -9.10 2.02
C ASP A 283 -0.48 -10.48 2.13
N GLU A 284 -0.37 -11.10 3.31
CA GLU A 284 -1.03 -12.36 3.66
C GLU A 284 -1.43 -12.29 5.14
N TYR A 285 -2.73 -12.41 5.43
CA TYR A 285 -3.28 -12.15 6.75
C TYR A 285 -2.55 -12.95 7.85
N ASP A 286 -2.42 -14.27 7.70
CA ASP A 286 -1.81 -15.15 8.70
C ASP A 286 -0.29 -14.95 8.87
N LEU A 287 0.35 -14.35 7.88
CA LEU A 287 1.79 -14.08 7.86
C LEU A 287 2.12 -12.61 8.19
N ALA A 288 1.13 -11.80 8.56
CA ALA A 288 1.30 -10.38 8.89
C ALA A 288 0.78 -10.02 10.29
N GLN A 289 0.53 -11.03 11.14
CA GLN A 289 -0.10 -10.85 12.44
C GLN A 289 0.88 -10.48 13.56
N GLY A 290 2.08 -11.04 13.52
CA GLY A 290 3.12 -10.84 14.55
C GLY A 290 3.99 -9.62 14.30
N ASP A 291 5.07 -9.52 15.06
CA ASP A 291 6.15 -8.58 14.82
C ASP A 291 7.49 -9.28 15.04
N PHE A 292 8.49 -8.97 14.23
CA PHE A 292 9.83 -9.50 14.50
C PHE A 292 10.32 -8.89 15.81
N VAL A 293 11.11 -9.61 16.63
CA VAL A 293 11.57 -9.09 17.93
C VAL A 293 13.05 -9.39 18.11
N PHE A 294 13.82 -8.34 18.37
CA PHE A 294 15.15 -8.40 18.96
C PHE A 294 15.02 -8.21 20.48
N VAL A 295 15.75 -9.02 21.24
CA VAL A 295 15.78 -8.91 22.71
C VAL A 295 17.10 -8.25 23.07
N LEU A 296 17.03 -7.09 23.72
CA LEU A 296 18.20 -6.39 24.22
C LEU A 296 18.56 -6.98 25.59
N GLU A 297 19.83 -7.29 25.83
CA GLU A 297 20.24 -7.78 27.15
C GLU A 297 19.93 -6.74 28.24
N LYS A 298 19.13 -7.12 29.25
CA LYS A 298 19.01 -6.35 30.50
C LYS A 298 20.13 -6.80 31.45
N PRO A 299 20.88 -5.88 32.08
CA PRO A 299 21.83 -6.25 33.13
C PRO A 299 21.11 -6.90 34.32
N ASP A 300 21.77 -7.90 34.91
CA ASP A 300 21.27 -8.81 35.96
C ASP A 300 20.56 -8.11 37.15
N PRO A 301 19.50 -8.74 37.71
CA PRO A 301 18.93 -8.31 38.98
C PRO A 301 19.83 -8.77 40.13
N VAL A 302 20.79 -7.94 40.53
CA VAL A 302 21.65 -8.21 41.71
C VAL A 302 20.81 -8.14 43.00
N LEU A 303 20.57 -9.33 43.56
CA LEU A 303 20.64 -9.72 44.97
C LEU A 303 20.48 -8.58 45.99
N ARG A 304 19.27 -8.44 46.55
CA ARG A 304 19.10 -7.89 47.90
C ARG A 304 19.30 -9.01 48.91
N ASP A 305 20.54 -9.19 49.34
CA ASP A 305 20.83 -9.87 50.59
C ASP A 305 20.23 -9.07 51.74
N ALA A 306 19.27 -9.70 52.42
CA ALA A 306 18.79 -9.25 53.72
C ALA A 306 19.76 -9.74 54.79
N SER A 307 20.76 -8.92 55.12
CA SER A 307 21.36 -8.93 56.45
C SER A 307 21.46 -7.50 56.96
N GLY A 308 20.70 -7.21 58.00
CA GLY A 308 20.64 -5.90 58.62
C GLY A 308 21.89 -5.58 59.44
N GLY A 309 22.35 -4.34 59.35
CA GLY A 309 23.41 -3.79 60.20
C GLY A 309 23.41 -2.26 60.14
N ARG A 310 23.19 -1.63 61.29
CA ARG A 310 23.04 -0.18 61.53
C ARG A 310 24.34 0.60 61.25
N GLY A 311 24.20 1.87 60.86
CA GLY A 311 25.26 2.88 60.96
C GLY A 311 24.81 4.26 60.48
N GLN A 312 24.85 5.25 61.38
CA GLN A 312 24.40 6.64 61.22
C GLN A 312 25.44 7.57 60.56
N THR A 313 24.98 8.81 60.26
CA THR A 313 25.70 10.10 60.09
C THR A 313 26.30 10.36 58.70
N SER A 314 26.30 11.55 58.08
CA SER A 314 25.71 12.89 58.31
C SER A 314 26.14 13.77 57.11
N GLY A 315 25.30 14.69 56.63
CA GLY A 315 25.74 15.82 55.77
C GLY A 315 24.84 16.12 54.57
N GLY A 316 23.76 16.88 54.77
CA GLY A 316 22.91 17.38 53.69
C GLY A 316 23.04 18.89 53.53
N TRP A 317 23.53 19.34 52.38
CA TRP A 317 23.21 20.63 51.77
C TRP A 317 22.34 20.34 50.54
N GLY A 318 21.09 20.81 50.53
CA GLY A 318 20.17 20.61 49.41
C GLY A 318 20.51 21.49 48.21
N PRO A 319 20.18 21.01 47.01
CA PRO A 319 19.28 21.80 46.18
C PRO A 319 18.13 20.94 45.61
N ALA A 320 16.92 21.51 45.68
CA ALA A 320 15.69 21.22 44.91
C ALA A 320 15.17 19.76 44.82
N PRO A 321 13.84 19.54 44.77
CA PRO A 321 13.29 18.19 44.69
C PRO A 321 13.72 17.53 43.36
N LEU A 322 14.46 16.42 43.45
CA LEU A 322 14.69 15.54 42.31
C LEU A 322 13.33 15.07 41.78
N ALA A 323 13.13 15.33 40.49
CA ALA A 323 11.98 14.94 39.73
C ALA A 323 11.66 13.45 39.95
N ARG A 324 10.38 13.19 40.16
CA ARG A 324 9.73 11.89 40.17
C ARG A 324 10.26 11.03 39.01
N ALA A 325 10.54 9.75 39.28
CA ALA A 325 10.81 8.75 38.25
C ALA A 325 9.78 8.87 37.10
N PRO A 326 10.18 8.77 35.82
CA PRO A 326 9.25 8.93 34.71
C PRO A 326 8.20 7.82 34.78
N SER A 327 6.94 8.23 34.89
CA SER A 327 5.77 7.37 34.88
C SER A 327 5.62 6.67 33.52
N ASP A 328 5.08 5.44 33.53
CA ASP A 328 4.68 4.59 32.38
C ASP A 328 3.60 5.20 31.47
N THR A 329 3.46 6.52 31.49
CA THR A 329 2.51 7.27 30.68
C THR A 329 3.33 8.29 29.93
N VAL A 330 3.22 8.28 28.59
CA VAL A 330 3.51 9.46 27.77
C VAL A 330 3.03 10.68 28.54
N ASP A 331 3.88 11.70 28.68
CA ASP A 331 3.50 12.93 29.39
C ASP A 331 2.11 13.34 28.89
N PRO A 332 1.07 13.39 29.75
CA PRO A 332 -0.29 13.70 29.31
C PRO A 332 -0.38 15.03 28.55
N VAL A 333 0.57 15.94 28.77
CA VAL A 333 0.70 17.19 28.03
C VAL A 333 1.29 16.96 26.64
N GLU A 334 2.35 16.15 26.54
CA GLU A 334 2.91 15.72 25.24
C GLU A 334 1.89 14.94 24.42
N LEU A 335 1.15 14.01 25.04
CA LEU A 335 0.11 13.20 24.40
C LEU A 335 -1.01 14.08 23.84
N LYS A 336 -1.49 15.08 24.60
CA LYS A 336 -2.50 16.03 24.11
C LYS A 336 -1.99 16.90 22.97
N PHE A 337 -0.73 17.32 23.04
CA PHE A 337 -0.10 18.07 21.95
C PHE A 337 -0.02 17.18 20.71
N TRP A 338 0.50 15.96 20.87
CA TRP A 338 0.58 14.98 19.80
C TRP A 338 -0.78 14.66 19.20
N ASP A 339 -1.82 14.42 20.00
CA ASP A 339 -3.20 14.20 19.53
C ASP A 339 -3.72 15.38 18.68
N SER A 340 -3.30 16.61 19.00
CA SER A 340 -3.67 17.81 18.24
C SER A 340 -2.91 17.95 16.92
N VAL A 341 -1.72 17.34 16.81
CA VAL A 341 -0.82 17.49 15.67
C VAL A 341 -0.77 16.25 14.77
N GLU A 342 -0.97 15.02 15.29
CA GLU A 342 -0.79 13.72 14.60
C GLU A 342 -1.53 13.67 13.26
N LYS A 343 -2.71 14.28 13.18
CA LYS A 343 -3.60 14.26 12.00
C LYS A 343 -3.53 15.53 11.15
N SER A 344 -2.65 16.46 11.51
CA SER A 344 -2.49 17.68 10.74
C SER A 344 -1.80 17.39 9.39
N ASP A 345 -2.12 18.18 8.37
CA ASP A 345 -1.29 18.26 7.16
C ASP A 345 -0.49 19.57 7.12
N ASP A 346 -0.51 20.32 8.23
CA ASP A 346 0.29 21.52 8.44
C ASP A 346 1.70 21.15 8.95
N PRO A 347 2.76 21.33 8.13
CA PRO A 347 4.13 21.05 8.56
C PRO A 347 4.58 21.92 9.74
N ASP A 348 4.02 23.11 9.93
CA ASP A 348 4.39 23.99 11.05
C ASP A 348 3.93 23.44 12.39
N LEU A 349 2.82 22.70 12.43
CA LEU A 349 2.36 22.03 13.66
C LEU A 349 3.31 20.91 14.10
N TYR A 350 3.89 20.16 13.15
CA TYR A 350 4.92 19.17 13.46
C TYR A 350 6.26 19.81 13.84
N ARG A 351 6.62 20.96 13.24
CA ARG A 351 7.79 21.74 13.66
C ARG A 351 7.63 22.25 15.08
N ALA A 352 6.48 22.82 15.41
CA ALA A 352 6.16 23.29 16.76
C ALA A 352 6.18 22.15 17.79
N TYR A 353 5.62 20.98 17.45
CA TYR A 353 5.72 19.79 18.30
C TYR A 353 7.18 19.36 18.52
N LEU A 354 8.01 19.39 17.46
CA LEU A 354 9.43 19.00 17.54
C LEU A 354 10.31 20.02 18.26
N GLU A 355 9.97 21.31 18.22
CA GLU A 355 10.63 22.35 19.01
C GLU A 355 10.35 22.17 20.50
N GLN A 356 9.11 21.82 20.84
CA GLN A 356 8.70 21.65 22.23
C GLN A 356 9.12 20.28 22.80
N TYR A 357 9.10 19.22 21.99
CA TYR A 357 9.44 17.85 22.39
C TYR A 357 10.49 17.23 21.45
N PRO A 358 11.72 17.79 21.39
CA PRO A 358 12.76 17.31 20.47
C PRO A 358 13.23 15.88 20.77
N LYS A 359 13.02 15.38 21.99
CA LYS A 359 13.29 14.00 22.41
C LYS A 359 12.03 13.30 22.95
N GLY A 360 10.85 13.82 22.62
CA GLY A 360 9.57 13.28 23.07
C GLY A 360 9.26 11.90 22.49
N SER A 361 8.33 11.19 23.12
CA SER A 361 7.88 9.84 22.73
C SER A 361 7.38 9.76 21.28
N PHE A 362 6.89 10.86 20.69
CA PHE A 362 6.45 10.91 19.29
C PHE A 362 7.35 11.72 18.36
N ALA A 363 8.53 12.15 18.83
CA ALA A 363 9.46 12.95 18.02
C ALA A 363 9.89 12.22 16.73
N ALA A 364 10.05 10.89 16.78
CA ALA A 364 10.34 10.09 15.59
C ALA A 364 9.18 10.13 14.59
N LEU A 365 7.94 9.89 15.04
CA LEU A 365 6.74 9.93 14.21
C LEU A 365 6.49 11.32 13.61
N ALA A 366 6.69 12.38 14.40
CA ALA A 366 6.56 13.76 13.97
C ALA A 366 7.55 14.13 12.86
N ARG A 367 8.83 13.72 12.99
CA ARG A 367 9.86 13.93 11.95
C ARG A 367 9.54 13.20 10.65
N ILE A 368 8.99 11.99 10.74
CA ILE A 368 8.59 11.23 9.54
C ILE A 368 7.41 11.93 8.85
N LYS A 369 6.36 12.30 9.60
CA LYS A 369 5.19 12.98 9.05
C LYS A 369 5.52 14.35 8.45
N LEU A 370 6.38 15.14 9.10
CA LEU A 370 6.89 16.41 8.57
C LEU A 370 7.64 16.23 7.24
N ARG A 371 8.45 15.18 7.10
CA ARG A 371 9.14 14.88 5.84
C ARG A 371 8.19 14.42 4.73
N LYS A 372 7.19 13.58 5.05
CA LYS A 372 6.15 13.20 4.07
C LYS A 372 5.37 14.42 3.56
N LEU A 373 5.11 15.39 4.42
CA LEU A 373 4.48 16.67 4.02
C LEU A 373 5.44 17.55 3.18
N ALA A 374 6.74 17.54 3.49
CA ALA A 374 7.76 18.27 2.73
C ALA A 374 8.06 17.66 1.35
N SER A 375 8.02 16.34 1.19
CA SER A 375 8.19 15.68 -0.12
C SER A 375 6.99 15.90 -1.03
N SER A 376 5.78 15.96 -0.45
CA SER A 376 4.53 16.26 -1.14
C SER A 376 4.48 17.69 -1.72
N SER A 377 5.14 18.66 -1.07
CA SER A 377 5.21 20.05 -1.54
C SER A 377 6.30 20.31 -2.58
N ARG A 378 7.35 19.48 -2.65
CA ARG A 378 8.42 19.60 -3.66
C ARG A 378 8.05 19.06 -5.04
N GLN A 379 7.00 18.26 -5.17
CA GLN A 379 6.51 17.78 -6.47
C GLN A 379 5.70 18.83 -7.27
N GLY A 380 5.52 20.04 -6.73
CA GLY A 380 4.76 21.14 -7.35
C GLY A 380 5.54 22.40 -7.72
N MET A 381 6.87 22.43 -7.63
CA MET A 381 7.70 23.60 -7.97
C MET A 381 8.76 23.26 -9.03
N PRO A 382 8.85 24.01 -10.15
CA PRO A 382 10.01 23.94 -11.02
C PRO A 382 11.23 24.54 -10.29
N GLY A 383 12.36 23.81 -10.30
CA GLY A 383 13.60 24.27 -9.68
C GLY A 383 14.14 25.56 -10.31
N PRO A 384 14.91 26.38 -9.56
CA PRO A 384 15.49 27.61 -10.09
C PRO A 384 16.57 27.25 -11.11
N SER A 385 16.44 27.78 -12.33
CA SER A 385 17.47 27.69 -13.35
C SER A 385 18.68 28.53 -12.94
N ALA A 386 19.79 27.86 -12.65
CA ALA A 386 21.09 28.51 -12.73
C ALA A 386 21.38 28.80 -14.21
N ARG A 387 21.43 30.08 -14.58
CA ARG A 387 22.26 30.55 -15.69
C ARG A 387 22.91 31.88 -15.32
N ASP A 388 24.20 31.87 -15.53
CA ASP A 388 25.17 32.92 -15.34
C ASP A 388 24.88 34.18 -16.15
N GLY A 389 25.44 35.27 -15.61
CA GLY A 389 25.86 36.55 -16.19
C GLY A 389 25.38 36.97 -17.57
N GLU A 390 24.89 38.21 -17.66
CA GLU A 390 25.67 39.27 -18.31
C GLU A 390 25.05 40.68 -18.15
N ASN A 391 25.91 41.65 -18.39
CA ASN A 391 25.92 43.05 -18.02
C ASN A 391 24.69 43.94 -18.33
N LYS A 392 24.48 44.90 -17.42
CA LYS A 392 23.83 46.20 -17.65
C LYS A 392 24.70 47.12 -18.50
N ALA A 393 24.12 47.77 -19.52
CA ALA A 393 24.42 49.15 -19.91
C ALA A 393 23.22 49.80 -20.62
N MET A 394 23.11 51.12 -20.47
CA MET A 394 21.98 52.04 -20.73
C MET A 394 21.65 52.35 -22.21
N PRO A 395 20.53 53.07 -22.50
CA PRO A 395 19.96 53.23 -23.84
C PRO A 395 20.28 54.57 -24.53
N GLY A 396 20.05 54.64 -25.86
CA GLY A 396 19.96 55.88 -26.64
C GLY A 396 19.59 55.65 -28.11
N PRO A 397 18.90 56.60 -28.80
CA PRO A 397 17.87 56.28 -29.81
C PRO A 397 18.20 56.76 -31.24
N SER A 398 17.50 56.25 -32.26
CA SER A 398 17.14 57.05 -33.45
C SER A 398 16.06 56.37 -34.29
N ALA A 399 15.10 57.18 -34.72
CA ALA A 399 13.91 56.87 -35.50
C ALA A 399 14.14 56.95 -37.03
N ARG A 400 13.07 56.56 -37.75
CA ARG A 400 12.49 57.09 -39.01
C ARG A 400 12.29 56.00 -40.07
N ASP A 401 11.01 55.65 -40.31
CA ASP A 401 10.14 56.13 -41.41
C ASP A 401 10.39 55.29 -42.69
N GLY A 402 9.43 54.76 -43.45
CA GLY A 402 7.98 54.80 -43.46
C GLY A 402 7.49 54.18 -44.78
N ASN A 403 6.24 53.70 -44.78
CA ASN A 403 5.31 53.48 -45.91
C ASN A 403 5.55 52.44 -47.04
N THR A 404 4.62 51.47 -47.05
CA THR A 404 3.86 50.80 -48.15
C THR A 404 3.36 51.74 -49.27
N PRO A 405 2.69 51.30 -50.40
CA PRO A 405 2.28 49.95 -50.84
C PRO A 405 2.43 49.61 -52.37
N MET A 406 2.06 48.36 -52.71
CA MET A 406 1.70 47.71 -54.03
C MET A 406 0.69 48.52 -54.91
N PRO A 407 0.33 48.17 -56.18
CA PRO A 407 0.35 46.85 -56.89
C PRO A 407 0.76 46.84 -58.42
N GLY A 408 0.70 45.66 -59.08
CA GLY A 408 1.04 45.36 -60.51
C GLY A 408 0.13 46.00 -61.58
N PRO A 409 0.03 45.53 -62.87
CA PRO A 409 0.33 44.20 -63.45
C PRO A 409 0.93 44.22 -64.91
N SER A 410 0.91 43.05 -65.58
CA SER A 410 0.71 42.84 -67.04
C SER A 410 1.88 42.35 -67.92
N ALA A 411 1.50 41.48 -68.86
CA ALA A 411 2.24 40.60 -69.75
C ALA A 411 2.78 41.28 -71.03
N ARG A 412 3.61 40.56 -71.80
CA ARG A 412 3.65 40.63 -73.28
C ARG A 412 4.39 39.48 -73.95
N ASP A 413 3.85 39.15 -75.12
CA ASP A 413 4.16 38.08 -76.07
C ASP A 413 5.38 38.34 -76.99
N GLY A 414 5.71 37.33 -77.82
CA GLY A 414 6.45 37.47 -79.09
C GLY A 414 7.14 36.16 -79.50
N GLU A 415 6.50 35.31 -80.34
CA GLU A 415 6.72 35.14 -81.80
C GLU A 415 8.01 34.38 -82.19
N ASN A 416 8.17 33.61 -83.28
CA ASN A 416 7.37 32.79 -84.20
C ASN A 416 8.38 32.17 -85.21
N LYS A 417 7.98 31.08 -85.90
CA LYS A 417 8.39 30.60 -87.25
C LYS A 417 9.42 29.45 -87.39
N GLY A 418 8.96 28.40 -88.10
CA GLY A 418 9.77 27.72 -89.12
C GLY A 418 9.54 26.21 -89.30
N MET A 419 8.80 25.81 -90.35
CA MET A 419 8.79 24.46 -90.97
C MET A 419 9.19 24.64 -92.46
N PRO A 420 9.81 23.65 -93.16
CA PRO A 420 9.08 22.52 -93.77
C PRO A 420 9.84 21.15 -93.86
N GLY A 421 9.14 20.06 -94.22
CA GLY A 421 9.58 18.63 -94.24
C GLY A 421 10.47 18.17 -95.43
N PRO A 422 10.49 16.90 -95.93
CA PRO A 422 9.74 15.68 -95.55
C PRO A 422 10.57 14.32 -95.51
N SER A 423 9.87 13.22 -95.15
CA SER A 423 10.05 11.81 -95.61
C SER A 423 11.00 10.80 -94.91
N ALA A 424 10.39 9.63 -94.59
CA ALA A 424 10.85 8.23 -94.64
C ALA A 424 11.60 7.53 -93.48
N ARG A 425 10.83 6.60 -92.87
CA ARG A 425 11.10 5.18 -92.50
C ARG A 425 12.00 4.78 -91.31
N ASP A 426 11.39 3.88 -90.54
CA ASP A 426 11.89 2.79 -89.68
C ASP A 426 12.67 3.11 -88.40
N GLY A 427 12.05 2.75 -87.26
CA GLY A 427 12.73 2.68 -85.97
C GLY A 427 11.82 2.43 -84.77
N LYS A 428 11.59 1.15 -84.46
CA LYS A 428 11.33 0.53 -83.13
C LYS A 428 10.55 1.36 -82.08
N LYS A 429 9.36 0.87 -81.69
CA LYS A 429 8.64 1.30 -80.47
C LYS A 429 9.55 1.27 -79.24
N LYS A 430 9.74 2.43 -78.61
CA LYS A 430 10.31 2.61 -77.26
C LYS A 430 9.39 1.91 -76.22
N PRO A 431 9.92 1.20 -75.22
CA PRO A 431 9.10 0.70 -74.10
C PRO A 431 8.47 1.88 -73.34
N PRO A 432 7.29 1.73 -72.72
CA PRO A 432 6.74 2.76 -71.86
C PRO A 432 7.71 3.07 -70.72
N ASP A 433 7.90 4.35 -70.40
CA ASP A 433 8.76 4.77 -69.30
C ASP A 433 8.26 4.13 -67.98
N PRO A 434 9.16 3.69 -67.08
CA PRO A 434 8.76 3.12 -65.80
C PRO A 434 7.95 4.15 -65.00
N PRO A 435 6.96 3.71 -64.19
CA PRO A 435 6.20 4.63 -63.35
C PRO A 435 7.16 5.45 -62.47
N PRO A 436 6.88 6.75 -62.21
CA PRO A 436 7.74 7.57 -61.39
C PRO A 436 7.96 6.90 -60.04
N ALA A 437 9.22 6.87 -59.58
CA ALA A 437 9.58 6.32 -58.29
C ALA A 437 8.73 6.98 -57.19
N PRO A 438 8.22 6.21 -56.20
CA PRO A 438 7.46 6.80 -55.10
C PRO A 438 8.31 7.90 -54.45
N THR A 439 7.71 9.06 -54.16
CA THR A 439 8.35 10.19 -53.46
C THR A 439 7.81 10.36 -52.04
N THR A 440 6.92 9.47 -51.62
CA THR A 440 6.16 9.52 -50.37
C THR A 440 6.14 8.14 -49.71
N GLY A 441 5.98 8.12 -48.40
CA GLY A 441 5.70 6.90 -47.63
C GLY A 441 4.23 6.84 -47.23
N LYS A 442 3.77 5.66 -46.81
CA LYS A 442 2.41 5.41 -46.34
C LYS A 442 2.41 5.11 -44.85
N LEU A 443 1.52 5.74 -44.09
CA LEU A 443 1.34 5.48 -42.67
C LEU A 443 -0.11 5.06 -42.37
N ILE A 444 -0.30 3.90 -41.73
CA ILE A 444 -1.60 3.48 -41.20
C ILE A 444 -1.57 3.59 -39.67
N VAL A 445 -2.50 4.32 -39.08
CA VAL A 445 -2.66 4.39 -37.63
C VAL A 445 -3.88 3.58 -37.20
N ARG A 446 -3.68 2.59 -36.33
CA ARG A 446 -4.72 1.69 -35.79
C ARG A 446 -4.84 1.82 -34.28
N SER A 447 -6.01 2.15 -33.75
CA SER A 447 -6.28 2.10 -32.30
C SER A 447 -7.11 0.89 -31.88
N ASN A 448 -6.92 0.47 -30.63
CA ASN A 448 -7.77 -0.50 -29.94
C ASN A 448 -9.13 0.06 -29.50
N VAL A 449 -9.37 1.37 -29.64
CA VAL A 449 -10.62 2.02 -29.22
C VAL A 449 -11.22 2.82 -30.38
N SER A 450 -12.53 2.68 -30.62
CA SER A 450 -13.25 3.42 -31.65
C SER A 450 -13.60 4.85 -31.24
N GLY A 451 -13.75 5.76 -32.22
CA GLY A 451 -14.05 7.16 -31.96
C GLY A 451 -12.92 7.90 -31.25
N ASP A 452 -11.68 7.53 -31.57
CA ASP A 452 -10.46 8.24 -31.20
C ASP A 452 -10.18 9.39 -32.17
N ARG A 453 -9.14 10.17 -31.88
CA ARG A 453 -8.62 11.22 -32.76
C ARG A 453 -7.13 11.03 -32.96
N VAL A 454 -6.71 10.90 -34.21
CA VAL A 454 -5.33 10.82 -34.64
C VAL A 454 -4.82 12.20 -35.02
N PHE A 455 -3.61 12.52 -34.58
CA PHE A 455 -2.84 13.69 -34.97
C PHE A 455 -1.49 13.24 -35.52
N ILE A 456 -1.06 13.84 -36.63
CA ILE A 456 0.25 13.62 -37.24
C ILE A 456 0.92 14.99 -37.35
N ASP A 457 2.09 15.16 -36.74
CA ASP A 457 2.82 16.43 -36.63
C ASP A 457 1.94 17.59 -36.14
N GLY A 458 1.08 17.28 -35.17
CA GLY A 458 0.12 18.23 -34.59
C GLY A 458 -1.14 18.48 -35.43
N LYS A 459 -1.22 18.02 -36.68
CA LYS A 459 -2.41 18.16 -37.54
C LYS A 459 -3.42 17.05 -37.27
N ALA A 460 -4.68 17.40 -37.05
CA ALA A 460 -5.75 16.43 -36.84
C ALA A 460 -6.10 15.68 -38.15
N MET A 461 -6.12 14.35 -38.10
CA MET A 461 -6.35 13.48 -39.25
C MET A 461 -7.69 12.74 -39.22
N GLY A 462 -8.45 12.88 -38.12
CA GLY A 462 -9.72 12.19 -37.91
C GLY A 462 -9.58 10.95 -37.02
N ALA A 463 -10.52 10.02 -37.11
CA ALA A 463 -10.48 8.76 -36.36
C ALA A 463 -9.53 7.75 -37.02
N THR A 464 -9.08 6.77 -36.24
CA THR A 464 -8.28 5.63 -36.74
C THR A 464 -9.03 4.85 -37.83
N GLY A 465 -8.31 4.32 -38.82
CA GLY A 465 -8.93 3.59 -39.92
C GLY A 465 -7.93 2.80 -40.78
N PRO A 466 -8.43 2.01 -41.74
CA PRO A 466 -7.59 1.21 -42.64
C PRO A 466 -6.91 2.04 -43.76
N ALA A 467 -7.32 3.30 -43.94
CA ALA A 467 -6.77 4.17 -44.97
C ALA A 467 -5.37 4.66 -44.57
N ALA A 468 -4.41 4.55 -45.49
CA ALA A 468 -3.07 5.08 -45.28
C ALA A 468 -3.01 6.61 -45.48
N HIS A 469 -2.30 7.28 -44.59
CA HIS A 469 -1.89 8.67 -44.72
C HIS A 469 -0.63 8.72 -45.59
N ILE A 470 -0.67 9.51 -46.68
CA ILE A 470 0.49 9.73 -47.55
C ILE A 470 1.28 10.90 -46.99
N LEU A 471 2.53 10.65 -46.61
CA LEU A 471 3.40 11.63 -45.96
C LEU A 471 4.75 11.72 -46.69
N SER A 472 5.45 12.82 -46.48
CA SER A 472 6.85 12.96 -46.89
C SER A 472 7.72 11.90 -46.19
N PRO A 473 8.83 11.45 -46.78
CA PRO A 473 9.81 10.65 -46.06
C PRO A 473 10.45 11.46 -44.92
N GLY A 474 10.77 10.80 -43.81
CA GLY A 474 11.40 11.42 -42.65
C GLY A 474 10.67 11.17 -41.33
N GLU A 475 11.04 11.94 -40.30
CA GLU A 475 10.48 11.81 -38.95
C GLU A 475 9.07 12.41 -38.86
N HIS A 476 8.14 11.64 -38.27
CA HIS A 476 6.78 12.09 -37.99
C HIS A 476 6.38 11.75 -36.55
N GLU A 477 5.71 12.69 -35.87
CA GLU A 477 5.11 12.48 -34.55
C GLU A 477 3.63 12.12 -34.69
N ILE A 478 3.25 10.97 -34.15
CA ILE A 478 1.87 10.51 -34.10
C ILE A 478 1.36 10.64 -32.68
N ARG A 479 0.20 11.26 -32.53
CA ARG A 479 -0.52 11.35 -31.26
C ARG A 479 -1.95 10.84 -31.45
N VAL A 480 -2.38 9.91 -30.61
CA VAL A 480 -3.75 9.38 -30.64
C VAL A 480 -4.43 9.67 -29.30
N GLU A 481 -5.62 10.22 -29.35
CA GLU A 481 -6.37 10.69 -28.18
C GLU A 481 -7.79 10.18 -28.15
N LYS A 482 -8.27 9.92 -26.93
CA LYS A 482 -9.68 9.70 -26.65
C LYS A 482 -9.99 10.19 -25.25
N GLU A 483 -11.14 10.84 -25.07
CA GLU A 483 -11.61 11.24 -23.74
C GLU A 483 -11.73 10.02 -22.82
N GLY A 484 -11.19 10.13 -21.60
CA GLY A 484 -11.13 9.02 -20.63
C GLY A 484 -9.97 8.03 -20.86
N PHE A 485 -9.06 8.32 -21.79
CA PHE A 485 -7.87 7.50 -22.07
C PHE A 485 -6.60 8.35 -22.04
N LYS A 486 -5.49 7.73 -21.64
CA LYS A 486 -4.16 8.33 -21.74
C LYS A 486 -3.81 8.55 -23.21
N THR A 487 -3.25 9.72 -23.51
CA THR A 487 -2.78 10.06 -24.86
C THR A 487 -1.63 9.15 -25.27
N PHE A 488 -1.78 8.45 -26.39
CA PHE A 488 -0.69 7.70 -27.02
C PHE A 488 0.17 8.63 -27.87
N LYS A 489 1.49 8.51 -27.78
CA LYS A 489 2.45 9.23 -28.63
C LYS A 489 3.49 8.28 -29.18
N ALA A 490 3.85 8.42 -30.45
CA ALA A 490 4.94 7.69 -31.09
C ALA A 490 5.68 8.61 -32.07
N LYS A 491 6.97 8.36 -32.26
CA LYS A 491 7.75 8.93 -33.36
C LYS A 491 8.09 7.81 -34.32
N ILE A 492 7.96 8.06 -35.62
CA ILE A 492 8.32 7.12 -36.66
C ILE A 492 9.21 7.77 -37.70
N HIS A 493 10.03 6.94 -38.36
CA HIS A 493 10.81 7.34 -39.52
C HIS A 493 10.19 6.68 -40.76
N LEU A 494 9.60 7.48 -41.65
CA LEU A 494 8.92 6.99 -42.84
C LEU A 494 9.89 6.94 -44.03
N VAL A 495 10.09 5.76 -44.61
CA VAL A 495 10.95 5.56 -45.79
C VAL A 495 10.14 5.66 -47.08
N VAL A 496 10.78 6.13 -48.15
CA VAL A 496 10.19 6.27 -49.48
C VAL A 496 9.61 4.93 -49.97
N GLY A 497 8.33 4.92 -50.33
CA GLY A 497 7.67 3.75 -50.90
C GLY A 497 7.28 2.66 -49.89
N GLU A 498 7.66 2.80 -48.62
CA GLU A 498 7.28 1.87 -47.55
C GLU A 498 5.94 2.21 -46.91
N GLU A 499 5.30 1.19 -46.33
CA GLU A 499 4.06 1.30 -45.57
C GLU A 499 4.33 0.93 -44.11
N GLU A 500 4.23 1.91 -43.23
CA GLU A 500 4.41 1.75 -41.79
C GLU A 500 3.04 1.69 -41.10
N THR A 501 2.86 0.78 -40.14
CA THR A 501 1.62 0.70 -39.35
C THR A 501 1.88 0.94 -37.87
N VAL A 502 1.35 2.03 -37.34
CA VAL A 502 1.41 2.34 -35.90
C VAL A 502 0.15 1.86 -35.20
N ARG A 503 0.33 0.96 -34.24
CA ARG A 503 -0.75 0.40 -33.42
C ARG A 503 -0.81 1.13 -32.07
N ALA A 504 -1.69 2.13 -31.98
CA ALA A 504 -1.91 2.92 -30.78
C ALA A 504 -2.79 2.16 -29.78
N ARG A 505 -2.18 1.61 -28.72
CA ARG A 505 -2.93 1.01 -27.61
C ARG A 505 -3.24 2.08 -26.56
N LEU A 506 -4.47 2.60 -26.58
CA LEU A 506 -4.98 3.53 -25.59
C LEU A 506 -5.41 2.79 -24.32
N GLU A 507 -4.90 3.26 -23.18
CA GLU A 507 -5.26 2.79 -21.84
C GLU A 507 -6.22 3.77 -21.18
N ARG A 508 -7.25 3.28 -20.48
CA ARG A 508 -8.17 4.15 -19.73
C ARG A 508 -7.39 4.93 -18.67
N ASP A 509 -7.67 6.23 -18.58
CA ASP A 509 -7.11 7.10 -17.55
C ASP A 509 -7.92 6.97 -16.26
N VAL A 510 -7.70 5.86 -15.56
CA VAL A 510 -8.39 5.55 -14.30
C VAL A 510 -7.56 6.10 -13.14
N PRO A 511 -8.13 6.93 -12.25
CA PRO A 511 -7.40 7.42 -11.07
C PRO A 511 -6.91 6.25 -10.21
N SER A 512 -5.76 6.42 -9.56
CA SER A 512 -5.15 5.37 -8.74
C SER A 512 -6.13 4.87 -7.67
N HIS A 513 -6.14 3.56 -7.41
CA HIS A 513 -7.06 2.98 -6.43
C HIS A 513 -6.90 3.63 -5.05
N GLY A 514 -8.02 3.97 -4.41
CA GLY A 514 -8.04 4.64 -3.10
C GLY A 514 -7.81 6.15 -3.17
N GLN A 515 -7.52 6.71 -4.35
CA GLN A 515 -7.33 8.15 -4.52
C GLN A 515 -8.68 8.89 -4.39
N GLY A 516 -8.72 9.91 -3.54
CA GLY A 516 -9.85 10.81 -3.40
C GLY A 516 -9.91 11.82 -4.56
N PHE A 517 -11.10 12.10 -5.07
CA PHE A 517 -11.34 13.14 -6.08
C PHE A 517 -12.69 13.84 -5.89
N ARG A 518 -12.83 15.03 -6.47
CA ARG A 518 -14.06 15.82 -6.48
C ARG A 518 -14.25 16.42 -7.87
N ASP A 519 -15.46 16.31 -8.41
CA ASP A 519 -15.84 17.01 -9.64
C ASP A 519 -16.38 18.40 -9.30
N ARG A 520 -16.11 19.40 -10.15
CA ARG A 520 -16.64 20.75 -10.01
C ARG A 520 -18.07 20.83 -10.57
N LEU A 521 -18.93 21.56 -9.87
CA LEU A 521 -20.27 21.93 -10.34
C LEU A 521 -20.19 23.15 -11.27
N ARG A 522 -21.30 23.44 -11.97
CA ARG A 522 -21.39 24.59 -12.90
C ARG A 522 -21.13 25.95 -12.25
N ASP A 523 -21.41 26.08 -10.96
CA ASP A 523 -21.15 27.29 -10.17
C ASP A 523 -19.70 27.38 -9.64
N GLY A 524 -18.84 26.43 -10.01
CA GLY A 524 -17.44 26.36 -9.56
C GLY A 524 -17.25 25.72 -8.18
N SER A 525 -18.33 25.42 -7.46
CA SER A 525 -18.24 24.72 -6.17
C SER A 525 -17.85 23.25 -6.36
N GLN A 526 -17.36 22.63 -5.29
CA GLN A 526 -16.97 21.21 -5.30
C GLN A 526 -18.19 20.32 -5.05
N GLY A 527 -18.24 19.19 -5.77
CA GLY A 527 -19.17 18.10 -5.52
C GLY A 527 -18.73 17.20 -4.36
N PRO A 528 -19.49 16.14 -4.09
CA PRO A 528 -19.16 15.14 -3.07
C PRO A 528 -17.77 14.55 -3.28
N GLU A 529 -17.11 14.14 -2.19
CA GLU A 529 -15.83 13.44 -2.27
C GLU A 529 -16.06 12.00 -2.73
N MET A 530 -15.33 11.61 -3.77
CA MET A 530 -15.37 10.28 -4.34
C MET A 530 -14.01 9.62 -4.12
N VAL A 531 -14.00 8.30 -4.07
CA VAL A 531 -12.79 7.47 -4.00
C VAL A 531 -12.75 6.59 -5.24
N SER A 532 -11.60 6.53 -5.91
CA SER A 532 -11.40 5.67 -7.06
C SER A 532 -11.30 4.19 -6.64
N ILE A 533 -12.25 3.38 -7.10
CA ILE A 533 -12.29 1.95 -6.84
C ILE A 533 -11.85 1.23 -8.11
N ARG A 534 -10.74 0.50 -8.03
CA ARG A 534 -10.27 -0.32 -9.14
C ARG A 534 -11.21 -1.51 -9.29
N GLY A 535 -11.56 -1.82 -10.54
CA GLY A 535 -12.34 -3.01 -10.84
C GLY A 535 -11.62 -4.30 -10.44
N GLY A 536 -12.40 -5.35 -10.20
CA GLY A 536 -11.89 -6.64 -9.77
C GLY A 536 -13.01 -7.63 -9.52
N CYS A 537 -12.62 -8.87 -9.21
CA CYS A 537 -13.56 -9.93 -8.88
C CYS A 537 -13.48 -10.31 -7.40
N PHE A 538 -14.62 -10.60 -6.78
CA PHE A 538 -14.73 -10.97 -5.37
C PHE A 538 -15.82 -12.03 -5.14
N GLN A 539 -15.85 -12.58 -3.94
CA GLN A 539 -16.93 -13.46 -3.47
C GLN A 539 -18.02 -12.59 -2.83
N MET A 540 -19.12 -12.38 -3.53
CA MET A 540 -20.31 -11.69 -3.05
C MET A 540 -21.20 -12.67 -2.27
N GLY A 541 -21.83 -12.20 -1.18
CA GLY A 541 -22.57 -13.03 -0.24
C GLY A 541 -21.71 -13.62 0.88
N SER A 542 -22.31 -14.44 1.74
CA SER A 542 -21.69 -15.03 2.93
C SER A 542 -21.52 -16.55 2.79
N PRO A 543 -20.45 -17.15 3.37
CA PRO A 543 -20.34 -18.60 3.47
C PRO A 543 -21.42 -19.18 4.38
N ASP A 544 -21.73 -20.47 4.19
CA ASP A 544 -22.80 -21.15 4.94
C ASP A 544 -22.57 -21.17 6.46
N SER A 545 -21.31 -21.09 6.88
CA SER A 545 -20.87 -21.07 8.27
C SER A 545 -20.88 -19.67 8.91
N GLU A 546 -21.21 -18.60 8.17
CA GLU A 546 -21.21 -17.26 8.74
C GLU A 546 -22.35 -17.07 9.76
N LYS A 547 -22.01 -16.62 10.97
CA LYS A 547 -22.98 -16.38 12.04
C LYS A 547 -24.00 -15.32 11.62
N GLY A 548 -25.28 -15.65 11.73
CA GLY A 548 -26.39 -14.73 11.45
C GLY A 548 -26.57 -14.42 9.96
N ARG A 549 -26.11 -15.31 9.07
CA ARG A 549 -26.43 -15.24 7.64
C ARG A 549 -27.91 -15.57 7.39
N ASP A 550 -28.43 -14.99 6.32
CA ASP A 550 -29.73 -15.32 5.75
C ASP A 550 -29.54 -16.10 4.42
N ASP A 551 -30.56 -16.85 3.97
CA ASP A 551 -30.47 -17.74 2.79
C ASP A 551 -30.34 -16.98 1.46
N ASN A 552 -30.75 -15.71 1.43
CA ASN A 552 -30.66 -14.77 0.30
C ASN A 552 -29.24 -14.21 0.08
N GLU A 553 -28.25 -14.66 0.86
CA GLU A 553 -26.86 -14.18 0.82
C GLU A 553 -25.90 -15.24 0.27
N ARG A 554 -26.36 -16.11 -0.63
CA ARG A 554 -25.54 -17.20 -1.20
C ARG A 554 -24.24 -16.67 -1.82
N ARG A 555 -23.11 -17.25 -1.37
CA ARG A 555 -21.79 -16.88 -1.86
C ARG A 555 -21.58 -17.25 -3.33
N HIS A 556 -21.15 -16.31 -4.15
CA HIS A 556 -20.82 -16.51 -5.57
C HIS A 556 -19.81 -15.47 -6.08
N ARG A 557 -19.11 -15.77 -7.18
CA ARG A 557 -18.10 -14.88 -7.76
C ARG A 557 -18.76 -13.80 -8.63
N VAL A 558 -18.42 -12.54 -8.36
CA VAL A 558 -18.86 -11.37 -9.14
C VAL A 558 -17.65 -10.54 -9.51
N CYS A 559 -17.68 -9.89 -10.68
CA CYS A 559 -16.68 -8.92 -11.10
C CYS A 559 -17.35 -7.57 -11.33
N VAL A 560 -16.67 -6.50 -10.92
CA VAL A 560 -17.09 -5.11 -11.14
C VAL A 560 -16.00 -4.38 -11.91
N GLU A 561 -16.40 -3.42 -12.74
CA GLU A 561 -15.46 -2.53 -13.44
C GLU A 561 -14.89 -1.49 -12.48
N GLY A 562 -13.98 -0.63 -12.95
CA GLY A 562 -13.51 0.50 -12.15
C GLY A 562 -14.57 1.60 -12.10
N PHE A 563 -14.80 2.16 -10.92
CA PHE A 563 -15.77 3.22 -10.69
C PHE A 563 -15.33 4.11 -9.52
N GLY A 564 -15.85 5.33 -9.45
CA GLY A 564 -15.77 6.17 -8.25
C GLY A 564 -16.91 5.84 -7.29
N LEU A 565 -16.64 5.79 -5.99
CA LEU A 565 -17.69 5.66 -4.96
C LEU A 565 -17.56 6.78 -3.94
N GLY A 566 -18.69 7.33 -3.49
CA GLY A 566 -18.74 8.37 -2.47
C GLY A 566 -18.00 7.92 -1.22
N LYS A 567 -17.04 8.74 -0.77
CA LYS A 567 -16.20 8.48 0.41
C LYS A 567 -17.05 8.25 1.66
N THR A 568 -18.16 8.98 1.74
CA THR A 568 -19.18 8.92 2.79
C THR A 568 -20.57 8.80 2.18
N GLU A 569 -21.58 8.61 3.02
CA GLU A 569 -22.97 8.86 2.65
C GLU A 569 -23.17 10.33 2.23
N VAL A 570 -24.19 10.61 1.40
CA VAL A 570 -24.54 11.99 1.03
C VAL A 570 -25.05 12.72 2.28
N THR A 571 -24.48 13.89 2.55
CA THR A 571 -24.81 14.69 3.73
C THR A 571 -26.06 15.55 3.52
N PHE A 572 -26.66 16.01 4.61
CA PHE A 572 -27.70 17.04 4.55
C PHE A 572 -27.22 18.31 3.85
N ALA A 573 -25.97 18.76 4.10
CA ALA A 573 -25.43 19.95 3.45
C ALA A 573 -25.38 19.83 1.92
N GLU A 574 -24.98 18.66 1.41
CA GLU A 574 -24.93 18.35 -0.01
C GLU A 574 -26.32 18.21 -0.62
N TYR A 575 -27.23 17.48 0.06
CA TYR A 575 -28.61 17.30 -0.41
C TYR A 575 -29.40 18.61 -0.38
N ASP A 576 -29.17 19.46 0.61
CA ASP A 576 -29.84 20.76 0.74
C ASP A 576 -29.50 21.71 -0.41
N ARG A 577 -28.29 21.59 -0.97
CA ARG A 577 -27.90 22.32 -2.19
C ARG A 577 -28.78 21.89 -3.37
N PHE A 578 -28.94 20.59 -3.57
CA PHE A 578 -29.82 20.03 -4.59
C PHE A 578 -31.28 20.47 -4.38
N ALA A 579 -31.80 20.35 -3.15
CA ALA A 579 -33.18 20.68 -2.85
C ALA A 579 -33.47 22.16 -3.14
N ARG A 580 -32.57 23.08 -2.77
CA ARG A 580 -32.70 24.51 -3.11
C ARG A 580 -32.61 24.75 -4.61
N ALA A 581 -31.60 24.17 -5.28
CA ALA A 581 -31.39 24.36 -6.72
C ALA A 581 -32.58 23.86 -7.57
N THR A 582 -33.29 22.83 -7.10
CA THR A 582 -34.41 22.21 -7.80
C THR A 582 -35.78 22.58 -7.22
N ARG A 583 -35.83 23.45 -6.21
CA ARG A 583 -37.05 23.85 -5.48
C ARG A 583 -37.84 22.67 -4.91
N ARG A 584 -37.13 21.60 -4.51
CA ARG A 584 -37.72 20.45 -3.81
C ARG A 584 -37.84 20.74 -2.32
N LYS A 585 -38.84 20.13 -1.67
CA LYS A 585 -38.97 20.16 -0.21
C LYS A 585 -37.77 19.45 0.42
N GLN A 586 -37.13 20.10 1.39
CA GLN A 586 -36.05 19.49 2.16
C GLN A 586 -36.62 18.37 3.05
N PRO A 587 -35.95 17.21 3.11
CA PRO A 587 -36.37 16.13 4.00
C PRO A 587 -36.16 16.53 5.46
N SER A 588 -37.03 16.01 6.33
CA SER A 588 -36.92 16.18 7.78
C SER A 588 -35.62 15.56 8.29
N ASP A 589 -34.92 16.27 9.18
CA ASP A 589 -33.76 15.75 9.91
C ASP A 589 -34.15 15.06 11.22
N SER A 590 -35.45 14.86 11.44
CA SER A 590 -36.03 14.29 12.66
C SER A 590 -35.67 15.05 13.94
N GLY A 591 -35.23 16.32 13.81
CA GLY A 591 -34.76 17.14 14.93
C GLY A 591 -33.34 16.78 15.43
N TRP A 592 -32.58 15.98 14.67
CA TRP A 592 -31.24 15.50 15.09
C TRP A 592 -30.09 16.38 14.58
N GLY A 593 -30.42 17.42 13.81
CA GLY A 593 -29.47 18.32 13.18
C GLY A 593 -29.12 17.91 11.75
N ARG A 594 -28.75 18.93 10.96
CA ARG A 594 -28.39 18.84 9.55
C ARG A 594 -26.86 18.90 9.36
N GLY A 595 -26.38 19.45 8.25
CA GLY A 595 -24.96 19.69 7.99
C GLY A 595 -24.25 18.41 7.55
N LYS A 596 -23.24 17.98 8.32
CA LYS A 596 -22.38 16.80 8.01
C LYS A 596 -23.03 15.45 8.35
N ARG A 597 -24.24 15.43 8.89
CA ARG A 597 -24.99 14.17 9.09
C ARG A 597 -25.49 13.63 7.75
N PRO A 598 -25.61 12.30 7.59
CA PRO A 598 -26.17 11.72 6.37
C PRO A 598 -27.60 12.22 6.18
N VAL A 599 -27.98 12.50 4.94
CA VAL A 599 -29.37 12.82 4.62
C VAL A 599 -30.22 11.58 4.90
N ILE A 600 -31.29 11.77 5.69
CA ILE A 600 -32.27 10.74 6.03
C ILE A 600 -33.65 11.14 5.52
N ASN A 601 -34.62 10.23 5.64
CA ASN A 601 -35.99 10.45 5.14
C ASN A 601 -36.02 10.77 3.64
N VAL A 602 -35.15 10.10 2.87
CA VAL A 602 -35.10 10.17 1.40
C VAL A 602 -35.46 8.83 0.78
N SER A 603 -36.32 8.87 -0.24
CA SER A 603 -36.68 7.68 -1.01
C SER A 603 -35.61 7.33 -2.05
N TRP A 604 -35.70 6.14 -2.64
CA TRP A 604 -34.84 5.75 -3.75
C TRP A 604 -34.99 6.71 -4.94
N LYS A 605 -36.21 7.21 -5.17
CA LYS A 605 -36.51 8.20 -6.22
C LYS A 605 -35.82 9.53 -5.94
N ASP A 606 -35.81 9.96 -4.68
CA ASP A 606 -35.11 11.19 -4.26
C ASP A 606 -33.59 11.07 -4.42
N ALA A 607 -33.04 9.92 -4.04
CA ALA A 607 -31.62 9.61 -4.18
C ALA A 607 -31.19 9.57 -5.66
N THR A 608 -32.01 8.97 -6.52
CA THR A 608 -31.78 8.92 -7.98
C THR A 608 -31.88 10.32 -8.60
N ALA A 609 -32.87 11.13 -8.20
CA ALA A 609 -33.01 12.50 -8.68
C ALA A 609 -31.82 13.39 -8.28
N TYR A 610 -31.26 13.17 -7.08
CA TYR A 610 -30.03 13.83 -6.65
C TYR A 610 -28.84 13.45 -7.55
N ALA A 611 -28.66 12.16 -7.84
CA ALA A 611 -27.61 11.67 -8.71
C ALA A 611 -27.72 12.26 -10.13
N GLU A 612 -28.93 12.27 -10.70
CA GLU A 612 -29.20 12.87 -12.02
C GLU A 612 -28.88 14.36 -12.07
N TRP A 613 -29.30 15.10 -11.04
CA TRP A 613 -28.97 16.52 -10.94
C TRP A 613 -27.46 16.73 -10.87
N LEU A 614 -26.74 15.95 -10.06
CA LEU A 614 -25.29 16.06 -9.94
C LEU A 614 -24.58 15.72 -11.26
N SER A 615 -25.07 14.73 -12.00
CA SER A 615 -24.59 14.44 -13.36
C SER A 615 -24.76 15.65 -14.27
N GLY A 616 -25.92 16.29 -14.23
CA GLY A 616 -26.17 17.53 -14.98
C GLY A 616 -25.24 18.68 -14.57
N GLN A 617 -24.89 18.78 -13.29
CA GLN A 617 -24.01 19.83 -12.78
C GLN A 617 -22.53 19.63 -13.16
N THR A 618 -22.08 18.38 -13.23
CA THR A 618 -20.66 18.04 -13.41
C THR A 618 -20.31 17.63 -14.83
N GLY A 619 -21.31 17.24 -15.63
CA GLY A 619 -21.10 16.59 -16.92
C GLY A 619 -20.54 15.18 -16.81
N LYS A 620 -20.51 14.58 -15.60
CA LYS A 620 -20.06 13.22 -15.34
C LYS A 620 -21.25 12.31 -15.03
N GLU A 621 -21.06 11.00 -15.20
CA GLU A 621 -22.14 10.02 -14.96
C GLU A 621 -22.18 9.59 -13.49
N TYR A 622 -23.00 10.29 -12.70
CA TYR A 622 -23.35 9.92 -11.32
C TYR A 622 -24.63 9.07 -11.26
N ARG A 623 -24.61 8.08 -10.38
CA ARG A 623 -25.71 7.14 -10.12
C ARG A 623 -25.65 6.60 -8.69
N LEU A 624 -26.63 5.79 -8.30
CA LEU A 624 -26.48 4.93 -7.12
C LEU A 624 -25.60 3.72 -7.50
N PRO A 625 -24.82 3.16 -6.55
CA PRO A 625 -24.07 1.93 -6.82
C PRO A 625 -25.02 0.76 -7.10
N THR A 626 -24.57 -0.20 -7.88
CA THR A 626 -25.20 -1.52 -7.93
C THR A 626 -24.98 -2.23 -6.59
N GLU A 627 -25.81 -3.23 -6.28
CA GLU A 627 -25.63 -4.01 -5.05
C GLU A 627 -24.26 -4.72 -5.01
N ALA A 628 -23.79 -5.19 -6.16
CA ALA A 628 -22.47 -5.80 -6.30
C ALA A 628 -21.33 -4.82 -6.05
N GLU A 629 -21.38 -3.62 -6.65
CA GLU A 629 -20.38 -2.57 -6.41
C GLU A 629 -20.34 -2.14 -4.95
N TRP A 630 -21.52 -2.00 -4.32
CA TRP A 630 -21.62 -1.64 -2.92
C TRP A 630 -20.96 -2.68 -2.03
N GLU A 631 -21.25 -3.98 -2.23
CA GLU A 631 -20.64 -5.03 -1.39
C GLU A 631 -19.14 -5.19 -1.67
N TYR A 632 -18.72 -5.09 -2.94
CA TYR A 632 -17.31 -5.09 -3.32
C TYR A 632 -16.54 -4.01 -2.57
N ALA A 633 -17.09 -2.79 -2.60
CA ALA A 633 -16.51 -1.63 -1.96
C ALA A 633 -16.56 -1.74 -0.43
N ALA A 634 -17.66 -2.23 0.15
CA ALA A 634 -17.80 -2.42 1.60
C ALA A 634 -16.76 -3.41 2.13
N ARG A 635 -16.54 -4.52 1.41
CA ARG A 635 -15.56 -5.55 1.77
C ARG A 635 -14.13 -5.07 1.67
N ALA A 636 -13.80 -4.19 0.72
CA ALA A 636 -12.46 -3.65 0.52
C ALA A 636 -11.36 -4.73 0.53
N GLY A 637 -11.61 -5.84 -0.18
CA GLY A 637 -10.70 -6.99 -0.27
C GLY A 637 -10.86 -8.06 0.84
N THR A 638 -11.68 -7.82 1.86
CA THR A 638 -11.93 -8.81 2.92
C THR A 638 -13.02 -9.82 2.56
N SER A 639 -12.92 -11.03 3.09
CA SER A 639 -13.94 -12.09 3.00
C SER A 639 -14.66 -12.35 4.32
N SER A 640 -14.38 -11.55 5.34
CA SER A 640 -14.93 -11.70 6.69
C SER A 640 -16.37 -11.20 6.79
N ARG A 641 -16.99 -11.53 7.94
CA ARG A 641 -18.37 -11.15 8.32
C ARG A 641 -18.59 -9.63 8.27
N TYR A 642 -17.61 -8.86 8.75
CA TYR A 642 -17.55 -7.40 8.66
C TYR A 642 -16.28 -6.98 7.91
N TYR A 643 -16.25 -5.75 7.43
CA TYR A 643 -15.04 -5.24 6.77
C TYR A 643 -13.85 -5.08 7.73
N TRP A 644 -14.12 -5.02 9.05
CA TRP A 644 -13.10 -4.98 10.10
C TRP A 644 -12.75 -6.36 10.68
N GLY A 645 -13.28 -7.44 10.12
CA GLY A 645 -13.03 -8.82 10.54
C GLY A 645 -14.28 -9.53 11.06
N THR A 646 -14.12 -10.38 12.06
CA THR A 646 -15.21 -11.24 12.58
C THR A 646 -15.67 -10.87 13.99
N ASN A 647 -14.92 -10.01 14.69
CA ASN A 647 -15.24 -9.62 16.06
C ASN A 647 -16.33 -8.54 16.10
N GLU A 648 -17.54 -8.97 16.44
CA GLU A 648 -18.70 -8.11 16.63
C GLU A 648 -18.49 -7.07 17.74
N LYS A 649 -17.75 -7.41 18.81
CA LYS A 649 -17.50 -6.50 19.93
C LYS A 649 -16.64 -5.29 19.58
N SER A 650 -16.02 -5.29 18.41
CA SER A 650 -15.25 -4.15 17.90
C SER A 650 -16.11 -3.12 17.17
N ALA A 651 -17.42 -3.37 16.96
CA ALA A 651 -18.28 -2.57 16.09
C ALA A 651 -18.27 -1.06 16.38
N CYS A 652 -18.25 -0.63 17.65
CA CYS A 652 -18.30 0.81 17.98
C CYS A 652 -17.10 1.63 17.47
N ALA A 653 -15.99 0.99 17.07
CA ALA A 653 -14.87 1.69 16.43
C ALA A 653 -15.06 1.90 14.91
N TYR A 654 -16.04 1.22 14.31
CA TYR A 654 -16.21 1.05 12.87
C TYR A 654 -17.61 1.41 12.35
N ALA A 655 -18.60 1.48 13.22
CA ALA A 655 -20.00 1.67 12.86
C ALA A 655 -20.78 2.37 13.96
N ASN A 656 -21.78 3.15 13.55
CA ASN A 656 -22.88 3.61 14.41
C ASN A 656 -24.06 2.64 14.32
N PHE A 657 -24.51 2.10 15.44
CA PHE A 657 -25.56 1.09 15.49
C PHE A 657 -26.30 1.10 16.83
N CYS A 658 -27.33 0.25 16.99
CA CYS A 658 -28.12 0.28 18.22
C CYS A 658 -27.35 -0.39 19.37
N ASP A 659 -26.70 0.44 20.18
CA ASP A 659 -25.84 0.06 21.29
C ASP A 659 -26.35 0.60 22.64
N THR A 660 -25.48 0.76 23.63
CA THR A 660 -25.86 1.26 24.97
C THR A 660 -26.48 2.67 24.99
N ASN A 661 -26.33 3.46 23.91
CA ASN A 661 -26.98 4.77 23.75
C ASN A 661 -28.38 4.68 23.15
N CYS A 662 -28.77 3.50 22.67
CA CYS A 662 -30.01 3.24 21.97
C CYS A 662 -31.13 2.84 22.96
N GLU A 663 -32.33 3.39 22.80
CA GLU A 663 -33.46 3.11 23.69
C GLU A 663 -34.29 1.88 23.27
N PHE A 664 -33.86 1.15 22.23
CA PHE A 664 -34.58 -0.03 21.76
C PHE A 664 -34.26 -1.29 22.59
N PRO A 665 -35.22 -2.23 22.77
CA PRO A 665 -35.00 -3.46 23.54
C PRO A 665 -33.90 -4.38 23.01
N TRP A 666 -33.50 -4.21 21.75
CA TRP A 666 -32.43 -4.97 21.09
C TRP A 666 -31.07 -4.24 21.10
N ALA A 667 -30.95 -3.18 21.89
CA ALA A 667 -29.70 -2.47 22.12
C ALA A 667 -28.58 -3.43 22.52
N SER A 668 -27.45 -3.32 21.84
CA SER A 668 -26.25 -4.05 22.21
C SER A 668 -25.64 -3.47 23.48
N SER A 669 -25.28 -4.34 24.43
CA SER A 669 -24.70 -3.92 25.71
C SER A 669 -23.16 -3.90 25.74
N PHE A 670 -22.48 -4.29 24.66
CA PHE A 670 -21.03 -4.52 24.71
C PHE A 670 -20.16 -3.29 24.47
N CYS A 671 -20.70 -2.18 23.95
CA CYS A 671 -19.97 -0.91 23.79
C CYS A 671 -20.91 0.29 23.61
N SER A 672 -20.30 1.48 23.53
CA SER A 672 -20.92 2.77 23.19
C SER A 672 -20.14 3.39 22.03
N ASP A 673 -20.81 3.76 20.96
CA ASP A 673 -20.33 4.46 19.78
C ASP A 673 -20.44 6.00 19.94
N GLY A 674 -21.13 6.45 20.98
CA GLY A 674 -21.28 7.86 21.37
C GLY A 674 -22.45 8.58 20.70
N TYR A 675 -23.29 7.88 19.92
CA TYR A 675 -24.39 8.50 19.18
C TYR A 675 -25.70 7.75 19.42
N LYS A 676 -26.71 8.45 19.95
CA LYS A 676 -28.07 7.90 20.10
C LYS A 676 -28.80 7.68 18.76
N ASN A 677 -28.43 8.47 17.75
CA ASN A 677 -29.09 8.58 16.45
C ASN A 677 -28.00 8.50 15.37
N THR A 678 -28.21 9.03 14.16
CA THR A 678 -27.12 9.16 13.18
C THR A 678 -25.88 9.87 13.75
N ALA A 679 -24.72 9.65 13.16
CA ALA A 679 -23.49 10.38 13.44
C ALA A 679 -23.18 11.31 12.24
N PRO A 680 -22.37 12.38 12.41
CA PRO A 680 -21.72 13.01 11.28
C PRO A 680 -21.00 11.95 10.44
N VAL A 681 -21.07 12.06 9.11
CA VAL A 681 -20.38 11.11 8.25
C VAL A 681 -18.87 11.15 8.50
N GLY A 682 -18.20 10.01 8.38
CA GLY A 682 -16.76 9.88 8.63
C GLY A 682 -16.36 9.83 10.10
N SER A 683 -17.30 9.61 11.02
CA SER A 683 -17.00 9.57 12.47
C SER A 683 -16.29 8.28 12.90
N PHE A 684 -16.44 7.19 12.13
CA PHE A 684 -15.86 5.88 12.44
C PHE A 684 -14.66 5.57 11.54
N ARG A 685 -13.92 4.49 11.85
CA ARG A 685 -12.77 4.09 11.03
C ARG A 685 -13.22 3.69 9.62
N PRO A 686 -12.50 4.10 8.57
CA PRO A 686 -12.82 3.68 7.20
C PRO A 686 -12.41 2.23 6.96
N ASN A 687 -12.94 1.63 5.89
CA ASN A 687 -12.50 0.32 5.41
C ASN A 687 -11.19 0.41 4.59
N GLY A 688 -10.72 -0.73 4.05
CA GLY A 688 -9.46 -0.82 3.32
C GLY A 688 -9.38 0.00 2.03
N PHE A 689 -10.51 0.51 1.51
CA PHE A 689 -10.55 1.41 0.36
C PHE A 689 -10.64 2.88 0.76
N GLY A 690 -10.65 3.21 2.06
CA GLY A 690 -10.81 4.60 2.53
C GLY A 690 -12.26 5.08 2.56
N LEU A 691 -13.23 4.17 2.46
CA LEU A 691 -14.66 4.47 2.54
C LEU A 691 -15.14 4.41 3.98
N PHE A 692 -15.93 5.41 4.38
CA PHE A 692 -16.49 5.54 5.72
C PHE A 692 -17.93 5.06 5.75
N ASP A 693 -18.38 4.66 6.94
CA ASP A 693 -19.78 4.34 7.24
C ASP A 693 -20.39 3.25 6.33
N MET A 694 -19.55 2.37 5.76
CA MET A 694 -20.03 1.22 4.98
C MET A 694 -20.81 0.19 5.83
N SER A 695 -20.78 0.36 7.16
CA SER A 695 -21.59 -0.39 8.12
C SER A 695 -22.17 0.56 9.16
N GLY A 696 -23.47 0.52 9.38
CA GLY A 696 -24.16 1.36 10.36
C GLY A 696 -24.55 2.73 9.81
N ASN A 697 -24.79 3.69 10.72
CA ASN A 697 -25.23 5.06 10.46
C ASN A 697 -26.58 5.14 9.71
N VAL A 698 -26.63 4.94 8.39
CA VAL A 698 -27.89 4.79 7.64
C VAL A 698 -27.83 3.65 6.62
N TRP A 699 -28.99 3.02 6.37
CA TRP A 699 -29.12 2.09 5.25
C TRP A 699 -28.93 2.85 3.94
N GLU A 700 -28.25 2.23 2.99
CA GLU A 700 -27.91 2.90 1.73
C GLU A 700 -28.62 2.28 0.52
N TRP A 701 -29.32 3.13 -0.22
CA TRP A 701 -29.97 2.74 -1.46
C TRP A 701 -28.96 2.33 -2.54
N THR A 702 -29.23 1.20 -3.19
CA THR A 702 -28.55 0.77 -4.42
C THR A 702 -29.48 0.93 -5.63
N CYS A 703 -28.94 1.00 -6.84
CA CYS A 703 -29.75 1.03 -8.06
C CYS A 703 -30.33 -0.34 -8.46
N SER A 704 -29.91 -1.42 -7.78
CA SER A 704 -30.29 -2.79 -8.12
C SER A 704 -31.69 -3.15 -7.61
N LEU A 705 -32.41 -3.93 -8.42
CA LEU A 705 -33.64 -4.57 -7.98
C LEU A 705 -33.28 -5.66 -6.98
N TYR A 706 -33.98 -5.71 -5.84
CA TYR A 706 -33.77 -6.78 -4.89
C TYR A 706 -34.41 -8.07 -5.41
N LYS A 707 -33.60 -9.13 -5.48
CA LYS A 707 -34.04 -10.51 -5.71
C LYS A 707 -33.58 -11.38 -4.55
N GLU A 708 -34.45 -12.30 -4.15
CA GLU A 708 -34.19 -13.22 -3.05
C GLU A 708 -32.94 -14.05 -3.32
N ASN A 709 -32.84 -14.63 -4.52
CA ASN A 709 -31.62 -15.23 -5.03
C ASN A 709 -30.89 -14.27 -5.96
N TYR A 710 -29.56 -14.31 -5.94
CA TYR A 710 -28.75 -13.63 -6.93
C TYR A 710 -28.95 -14.25 -8.32
N ASP A 711 -29.41 -13.45 -9.28
CA ASP A 711 -29.75 -13.85 -10.64
C ASP A 711 -29.06 -12.98 -11.71
N GLY A 712 -28.15 -12.10 -11.29
CA GLY A 712 -27.51 -11.11 -12.16
C GLY A 712 -28.12 -9.71 -12.07
N SER A 713 -29.24 -9.53 -11.35
CA SER A 713 -29.82 -8.20 -11.07
C SER A 713 -28.96 -7.35 -10.15
N GLU A 714 -28.15 -7.98 -9.28
CA GLU A 714 -27.24 -7.32 -8.35
C GLU A 714 -26.11 -6.55 -9.05
N LYS A 715 -25.84 -6.87 -10.32
CA LYS A 715 -24.77 -6.25 -11.15
C LYS A 715 -25.24 -5.11 -12.02
N ARG A 716 -26.53 -4.77 -12.01
CA ARG A 716 -27.11 -3.82 -12.96
C ARG A 716 -28.08 -2.87 -12.27
N CYS A 717 -28.10 -1.63 -12.74
CA CYS A 717 -29.14 -0.70 -12.38
C CYS A 717 -30.43 -1.04 -13.13
N THR A 718 -31.54 -1.02 -12.43
CA THR A 718 -32.86 -1.19 -13.06
C THR A 718 -33.28 0.10 -13.76
N SER A 719 -34.15 -0.01 -14.77
CA SER A 719 -34.69 1.14 -15.49
C SER A 719 -35.45 2.07 -14.54
N LYS A 720 -35.33 3.37 -14.81
CA LYS A 720 -36.00 4.42 -14.03
C LYS A 720 -37.52 4.18 -14.10
N GLY A 721 -38.14 3.98 -12.93
CA GLY A 721 -39.58 3.73 -12.82
C GLY A 721 -40.01 2.26 -12.67
N GLY A 722 -39.09 1.28 -12.68
CA GLY A 722 -39.48 -0.12 -12.52
C GLY A 722 -40.13 -0.42 -11.16
N ASP A 723 -41.33 -0.99 -11.16
CA ASP A 723 -42.04 -1.41 -9.95
C ASP A 723 -41.35 -2.61 -9.30
N GLY A 724 -40.67 -2.37 -8.18
CA GLY A 724 -40.00 -3.43 -7.43
C GLY A 724 -39.16 -2.92 -6.27
N ARG A 725 -39.04 -3.74 -5.23
CA ARG A 725 -38.23 -3.39 -4.05
C ARG A 725 -36.77 -3.27 -4.44
N ARG A 726 -36.08 -2.25 -3.94
CA ARG A 726 -34.65 -2.02 -4.19
C ARG A 726 -33.82 -2.60 -3.05
N ALA A 727 -32.60 -3.00 -3.37
CA ALA A 727 -31.67 -3.48 -2.36
C ALA A 727 -31.10 -2.30 -1.55
N LEU A 728 -31.11 -2.47 -0.23
CA LEU A 728 -30.46 -1.62 0.76
C LEU A 728 -29.37 -2.40 1.47
N ARG A 729 -28.27 -1.71 1.77
CA ARG A 729 -27.09 -2.32 2.38
C ARG A 729 -26.56 -1.47 3.54
N GLY A 730 -25.69 -2.04 4.37
CA GLY A 730 -24.94 -1.32 5.42
C GLY A 730 -25.47 -1.42 6.85
N GLY A 731 -26.78 -1.49 7.07
CA GLY A 731 -27.33 -1.29 8.41
C GLY A 731 -27.58 0.18 8.71
N SER A 732 -27.96 0.51 9.94
CA SER A 732 -28.26 1.88 10.39
C SER A 732 -27.92 2.05 11.86
N TRP A 733 -28.00 3.30 12.36
CA TRP A 733 -27.88 3.66 13.78
C TRP A 733 -28.83 2.86 14.70
N SER A 734 -29.95 2.35 14.17
CA SER A 734 -30.94 1.55 14.92
C SER A 734 -30.80 0.03 14.72
N SER A 735 -29.77 -0.40 13.98
CA SER A 735 -29.58 -1.81 13.62
C SER A 735 -28.83 -2.60 14.68
N ILE A 736 -29.15 -3.88 14.80
CA ILE A 736 -28.36 -4.84 15.57
C ILE A 736 -27.05 -5.19 14.85
N PRO A 737 -26.02 -5.67 15.56
CA PRO A 737 -24.74 -6.02 14.96
C PRO A 737 -24.80 -7.05 13.82
N GLY A 738 -25.79 -7.94 13.81
CA GLY A 738 -26.00 -8.91 12.73
C GLY A 738 -26.38 -8.29 11.39
N ARG A 739 -26.87 -7.04 11.37
CA ARG A 739 -27.25 -6.30 10.16
C ARG A 739 -26.13 -5.39 9.63
N LEU A 740 -25.03 -5.27 10.37
CA LEU A 740 -23.85 -4.50 9.95
C LEU A 740 -22.90 -5.30 9.05
N ARG A 741 -23.22 -6.59 8.82
CA ARG A 741 -22.38 -7.51 8.03
C ARG A 741 -22.28 -7.02 6.59
N SER A 742 -21.11 -7.22 5.99
CA SER A 742 -20.87 -6.76 4.62
C SER A 742 -21.84 -7.42 3.63
N SER A 743 -22.27 -8.66 3.85
CA SER A 743 -23.24 -9.36 2.99
C SER A 743 -24.71 -9.11 3.33
N TYR A 744 -25.05 -8.47 4.47
CA TYR A 744 -26.45 -8.38 4.91
C TYR A 744 -27.31 -7.54 3.95
N ARG A 745 -28.35 -8.14 3.38
CA ARG A 745 -29.19 -7.48 2.37
C ARG A 745 -30.55 -7.15 2.95
N PHE A 746 -31.00 -5.92 2.72
CA PHE A 746 -32.37 -5.54 3.01
C PHE A 746 -33.11 -5.12 1.74
N ARG A 747 -34.44 -5.22 1.76
CA ARG A 747 -35.30 -4.82 0.63
C ARG A 747 -36.28 -3.76 1.12
N PHE A 748 -36.46 -2.70 0.34
CA PHE A 748 -37.42 -1.66 0.70
C PHE A 748 -38.12 -1.08 -0.53
N ASN A 749 -39.30 -0.50 -0.31
CA ASN A 749 -40.10 0.07 -1.39
C ASN A 749 -39.41 1.34 -1.91
N PRO A 750 -39.23 1.52 -3.23
CA PRO A 750 -38.57 2.70 -3.78
C PRO A 750 -39.25 4.05 -3.47
N ASN A 751 -40.52 4.04 -3.05
CA ASN A 751 -41.25 5.22 -2.56
C ASN A 751 -41.13 5.40 -1.03
N GLY A 752 -40.64 4.40 -0.31
CA GLY A 752 -40.46 4.45 1.13
C GLY A 752 -39.28 5.33 1.50
N ALA A 753 -39.40 6.02 2.64
CA ALA A 753 -38.36 6.82 3.24
C ALA A 753 -38.41 6.61 4.76
N GLY A 754 -37.26 6.68 5.43
CA GLY A 754 -37.18 6.51 6.88
C GLY A 754 -35.96 7.21 7.47
N ASN A 755 -36.01 7.41 8.79
CA ASN A 755 -34.98 8.12 9.55
C ASN A 755 -33.68 7.29 9.73
N GLY A 756 -33.66 6.04 9.27
CA GLY A 756 -32.47 5.20 9.17
C GLY A 756 -32.07 4.91 7.73
N THR A 757 -32.58 5.63 6.74
CA THR A 757 -32.33 5.38 5.31
C THR A 757 -31.78 6.62 4.61
N GLY A 758 -30.63 6.47 3.97
CA GLY A 758 -29.96 7.44 3.12
C GLY A 758 -29.36 6.78 1.88
N PHE A 759 -28.25 7.31 1.37
CA PHE A 759 -27.57 6.77 0.19
C PHE A 759 -26.16 7.34 0.04
N ARG A 760 -25.35 6.66 -0.77
CA ARG A 760 -24.10 7.20 -1.34
C ARG A 760 -24.12 7.11 -2.86
N LEU A 761 -23.21 7.84 -3.51
CA LEU A 761 -23.12 7.91 -4.96
C LEU A 761 -22.04 6.98 -5.51
N ALA A 762 -22.27 6.47 -6.71
CA ALA A 762 -21.25 5.95 -7.60
C ALA A 762 -21.09 6.89 -8.81
N ARG A 763 -19.91 6.87 -9.44
CA ARG A 763 -19.60 7.62 -10.65
C ARG A 763 -18.80 6.74 -11.62
N ASP A 764 -19.21 6.70 -12.88
CA ASP A 764 -18.48 5.98 -13.92
C ASP A 764 -17.24 6.77 -14.38
N PHE A 765 -16.20 6.03 -14.80
CA PHE A 765 -14.94 6.59 -15.30
C PHE A 765 -14.94 6.85 -16.81
#